data_AF-A0A9D5CCP4-F1
#
_entry.id   AF-A0A9D5CCP4-F1
#
_cell.length_a   1.000
_cell.length_b   1.000
_cell.length_c   1.000
_cell.angle_alpha   90.00
_cell.angle_beta   90.00
_cell.angle_gamma   90.00
#
_symmetry.space_group_name_H-M   'P 1'
#
loop_
_entity.id
_entity.type
_entity.pdbx_description
1 polymer ?
#
loop_
_entity_poly.entity_id
_entity_poly.type
_entity_poly.pdbx_seq_one_letter_code
_entity_poly.pdbx_strand_id
1 'polypeptide(L)'
;MATPPTAEMASANLTSPPERRRREFISSIIGRGTAADDLVGRRVRVGGWVKTGREQGKGAFAFLELNDGSCLANLQVIVDSSVYPLTQLVHTGTSVLVEGELKKPPEGVKQRVELRVDRVLEVGSADPSTYPLPKTRLTLEFLRDYVHLRPRTNTISAIARIRDELAYATHTFFRENGFRYVHTPIITTSDCEGAGEMFQVTTLFSDAEKLDKELQNNPPPSESEIEAAKLLVKEKGDDVAHLKSLKASEGEISASVLKLTKAKESLSKLEERFNLKPGIPQKDGKVDYSRDFFGRQAFLTVSGQLQVETHACALGNVYTFGPTFRAEHSHTSRHLAEFWMIEPEIAFGDLEDDMYYAEEYVKFLCRWLLDHCLEDMEFMVKNYDKSAIDRLKLVSSEPFKRISYTEAVELLCAVTDKKFENKVEWGVDLASEHERYLTEVIFKRPVIVYNYPKEIKAFYMRLNDDQKTVAAMDVLVPKVGELIGGSQREERYDALVERITDAGLPLEPYDWYLELRKFGEQTYVDLCVPVYSSSEVIEKLKWMQTTRGKKPYKAMYSSLIGGITLDQSLMVLPIDDHMVHRGHGVFDTTMIMNGCLYDLDSHLERFLKSASKAKISSPYPVKNMRKIIIQLAAASKCKKGSIRFWLSAGLGDFQLSPSGCSEPTFYAVVVEQNISQLREGVKVITSTVPIKPSEFATMKNVNYLPNVFSKMEAEEKGAYSSIWVDDQGYVAEGPNANVAFISKNKELVFPLSDKILSGCTSKRLQLLAPKLVEKGLLRSVCSRHITLKEAKNSSEMMYVSSLLPILPIIEWDKEHIGDGMVGELTMALSDLMWEDITSGPETRRISIPYDLEE
;
A
#
# COMPACT_ATOMS: atom_id res chain seq x y z
N MET A 1 -13.31 37.55 -15.82
CA MET A 1 -12.16 37.01 -15.06
C MET A 1 -10.91 37.63 -15.64
N ALA A 2 -10.27 38.52 -14.88
CA ALA A 2 -9.11 39.26 -15.35
C ALA A 2 -7.88 38.36 -15.37
N THR A 3 -7.15 38.38 -16.49
CA THR A 3 -5.81 37.80 -16.66
C THR A 3 -4.83 38.37 -15.63
N PRO A 4 -3.96 37.54 -15.02
CA PRO A 4 -3.02 38.02 -14.02
C PRO A 4 -1.92 38.88 -14.68
N PRO A 5 -1.40 39.92 -14.01
CA PRO A 5 -0.40 40.81 -14.58
C PRO A 5 0.99 40.16 -14.52
N THR A 6 1.42 39.56 -15.63
CA THR A 6 2.76 38.96 -15.79
C THR A 6 3.84 39.93 -16.26
N ALA A 7 3.59 41.25 -16.28
CA ALA A 7 4.51 42.21 -16.90
C ALA A 7 5.27 43.16 -15.93
N GLU A 8 4.94 43.22 -14.64
CA GLU A 8 5.61 44.15 -13.69
C GLU A 8 6.74 43.53 -12.86
N MET A 9 7.02 42.22 -12.98
CA MET A 9 8.12 41.57 -12.26
C MET A 9 9.45 41.49 -13.02
N ALA A 10 9.53 42.00 -14.26
CA ALA A 10 10.71 41.84 -15.12
C ALA A 10 11.69 43.03 -15.13
N SER A 11 11.50 44.06 -14.29
CA SER A 11 12.42 45.21 -14.21
C SER A 11 12.95 45.54 -12.81
N ALA A 12 12.70 44.68 -11.82
CA ALA A 12 13.47 44.72 -10.59
C ALA A 12 14.85 44.14 -10.87
N ASN A 13 15.76 44.97 -11.39
CA ASN A 13 17.19 44.77 -11.21
C ASN A 13 17.41 44.58 -9.71
N LEU A 14 17.55 43.33 -9.27
CA LEU A 14 18.18 42.98 -8.00
C LEU A 14 19.63 43.42 -8.10
N THR A 15 19.85 44.74 -8.03
CA THR A 15 21.12 45.29 -7.56
C THR A 15 21.40 44.55 -6.27
N SER A 16 22.56 43.89 -6.22
CA SER A 16 23.16 43.28 -5.03
C SER A 16 22.64 43.98 -3.76
N PRO A 17 22.11 43.25 -2.76
CA PRO A 17 21.58 43.89 -1.56
C PRO A 17 22.65 44.84 -1.04
N PRO A 18 22.29 46.07 -0.65
CA PRO A 18 23.29 47.06 -0.26
C PRO A 18 24.20 46.43 0.77
N GLU A 19 25.52 46.59 0.65
CA GLU A 19 26.52 46.19 1.67
C GLU A 19 26.10 46.81 3.02
N ARG A 20 25.23 46.13 3.77
CA ARG A 20 24.61 46.61 5.00
C ARG A 20 24.80 45.55 6.06
N ARG A 21 25.73 45.84 6.99
CA ARG A 21 25.41 46.02 8.42
C ARG A 21 24.58 44.91 9.10
N ARG A 22 24.59 43.66 8.61
CA ARG A 22 23.83 42.55 9.20
C ARG A 22 24.59 42.05 10.43
N ARG A 23 23.85 41.87 11.53
CA ARG A 23 24.39 41.21 12.73
C ARG A 23 24.74 39.77 12.38
N GLU A 24 25.92 39.33 12.80
CA GLU A 24 26.38 37.94 12.75
C GLU A 24 25.87 37.18 13.97
N PHE A 25 25.44 35.93 13.77
CA PHE A 25 25.07 35.04 14.87
C PHE A 25 26.32 34.46 15.53
N ILE A 26 26.29 34.27 16.85
CA ILE A 26 27.43 33.69 17.57
C ILE A 26 27.76 32.28 17.07
N SER A 27 26.76 31.48 16.71
CA SER A 27 26.94 30.15 16.11
C SER A 27 27.78 30.17 14.83
N SER A 28 27.65 31.21 14.00
CA SER A 28 28.46 31.37 12.77
C SER A 28 29.92 31.73 13.02
N ILE A 29 30.27 32.13 14.25
CA ILE A 29 31.63 32.51 14.64
C ILE A 29 32.29 31.39 15.43
N ILE A 30 31.59 30.83 16.43
CA ILE A 30 32.14 29.86 17.38
C ILE A 30 31.29 28.60 17.56
N GLY A 31 30.29 28.37 16.71
CA GLY A 31 29.53 27.12 16.70
C GLY A 31 30.40 25.90 16.41
N ARG A 32 29.87 24.73 16.72
CA ARG A 32 30.49 23.44 16.36
C ARG A 32 30.60 23.33 14.83
N GLY A 33 31.75 22.87 14.33
CA GLY A 33 32.02 22.78 12.88
C GLY A 33 32.53 24.07 12.23
N THR A 34 32.45 25.22 12.91
CA THR A 34 32.98 26.49 12.40
C THR A 34 34.49 26.58 12.57
N ALA A 35 35.21 26.94 11.49
CA ALA A 35 36.62 27.29 11.50
C ALA A 35 36.82 28.72 12.01
N ALA A 36 36.68 28.90 13.33
CA ALA A 36 36.75 30.22 13.97
C ALA A 36 38.08 30.95 13.70
N ASP A 37 39.18 30.21 13.53
CA ASP A 37 40.52 30.75 13.25
C ASP A 37 40.57 31.48 11.89
N ASP A 38 39.79 31.05 10.90
CA ASP A 38 39.73 31.66 9.56
C ASP A 38 39.01 33.02 9.58
N LEU A 39 38.29 33.32 10.68
CA LEU A 39 37.56 34.57 10.87
C LEU A 39 38.37 35.62 11.63
N VAL A 40 39.59 35.28 12.10
CA VAL A 40 40.47 36.25 12.78
C VAL A 40 40.84 37.39 11.84
N GLY A 41 40.79 38.63 12.34
CA GLY A 41 40.98 39.84 11.54
C GLY A 41 39.70 40.38 10.92
N ARG A 42 38.61 39.59 10.89
CA ARG A 42 37.32 40.03 10.36
C ARG A 42 36.64 40.99 11.33
N ARG A 43 36.11 42.09 10.80
CA ARG A 43 35.21 42.98 11.53
C ARG A 43 33.79 42.43 11.50
N VAL A 44 33.18 42.30 12.66
CA VAL A 44 31.84 41.73 12.82
C VAL A 44 30.98 42.61 13.74
N ARG A 45 29.67 42.50 13.54
CA ARG A 45 28.66 43.10 14.42
C ARG A 45 27.90 41.98 15.11
N VAL A 46 27.95 41.92 16.43
CA VAL A 46 27.31 40.86 17.23
C VAL A 46 26.40 41.50 18.26
N GLY A 47 25.23 40.91 18.47
CA GLY A 47 24.32 41.32 19.53
C GLY A 47 23.81 40.12 20.32
N GLY A 48 23.48 40.32 21.59
CA GLY A 48 23.03 39.26 22.48
C GLY A 48 22.85 39.75 23.91
N TRP A 49 22.73 38.81 24.85
CA TRP A 49 22.60 39.07 26.27
C TRP A 49 23.84 38.64 27.04
N VAL A 50 24.28 39.49 27.96
CA VAL A 50 25.42 39.24 28.84
C VAL A 50 25.03 38.15 29.83
N LYS A 51 25.70 37.01 29.75
CA LYS A 51 25.60 35.91 30.72
C LYS A 51 26.43 36.22 31.95
N THR A 52 27.69 36.61 31.71
CA THR A 52 28.66 36.99 32.73
C THR A 52 29.41 38.23 32.27
N GLY A 53 29.34 39.31 33.03
CA GLY A 53 30.19 40.49 32.85
C GLY A 53 31.10 40.71 34.04
N ARG A 54 32.32 41.18 33.80
CA ARG A 54 33.26 41.63 34.84
C ARG A 54 34.20 42.72 34.31
N GLU A 55 34.49 43.71 35.16
CA GLU A 55 35.55 44.67 34.90
C GLU A 55 36.92 44.07 35.24
N GLN A 56 37.95 44.43 34.50
CA GLN A 56 39.33 44.02 34.76
C GLN A 56 40.31 45.19 34.51
N GLY A 57 41.59 44.98 34.84
CA GLY A 57 42.61 46.01 34.69
C GLY A 57 42.34 47.27 35.51
N LYS A 58 41.72 47.12 36.70
CA LYS A 58 41.24 48.24 37.55
C LYS A 58 40.21 49.15 36.84
N GLY A 59 39.31 48.57 36.05
CA GLY A 59 38.28 49.32 35.32
C GLY A 59 38.73 49.81 33.94
N ALA A 60 39.84 49.30 33.41
CA ALA A 60 40.33 49.64 32.08
C ALA A 60 39.49 49.02 30.96
N PHE A 61 38.98 47.80 31.17
CA PHE A 61 38.14 47.10 30.20
C PHE A 61 37.20 46.12 30.90
N ALA A 62 36.13 45.70 30.21
CA ALA A 62 35.21 44.67 30.66
C ALA A 62 35.29 43.42 29.78
N PHE A 63 35.24 42.25 30.42
CA PHE A 63 34.95 40.98 29.76
C PHE A 63 33.46 40.68 29.85
N LEU A 64 32.84 40.47 28.71
CA LEU A 64 31.46 40.03 28.59
C LEU A 64 31.43 38.65 27.93
N GLU A 65 30.80 37.69 28.58
CA GLU A 65 30.35 36.45 27.94
C GLU A 65 28.98 36.71 27.32
N LEU A 66 28.97 36.93 26.02
CA LEU A 66 27.79 37.25 25.25
C LEU A 66 27.19 35.97 24.67
N ASN A 67 25.87 35.80 24.79
CA ASN A 67 25.14 34.72 24.15
C ASN A 67 23.87 35.27 23.51
N ASP A 68 23.52 34.74 22.35
CA ASP A 68 22.37 35.21 21.59
C ASP A 68 21.34 34.11 21.30
N GLY A 69 21.48 32.96 21.96
CA GLY A 69 20.61 31.80 21.82
C GLY A 69 20.90 30.92 20.59
N SER A 70 21.73 31.37 19.64
CA SER A 70 22.00 30.63 18.40
C SER A 70 22.82 29.36 18.59
N CYS A 71 23.59 29.27 19.68
CA CYS A 71 24.29 28.06 20.11
C CYS A 71 24.49 28.07 21.64
N LEU A 72 25.00 26.96 22.18
CA LEU A 72 25.28 26.83 23.61
C LEU A 72 26.49 27.69 24.05
N ALA A 73 27.50 27.82 23.18
CA ALA A 73 28.72 28.57 23.48
C ALA A 73 28.49 30.09 23.65
N ASN A 74 29.32 30.71 24.48
CA ASN A 74 29.34 32.17 24.69
C ASN A 74 30.53 32.78 23.94
N LEU A 75 30.30 33.89 23.22
CA LEU A 75 31.38 34.68 22.64
C LEU A 75 32.00 35.57 23.71
N GLN A 76 33.32 35.51 23.85
CA GLN A 76 34.05 36.47 24.68
C GLN A 76 34.14 37.81 23.95
N VAL A 77 33.57 38.85 24.55
CA VAL A 77 33.54 40.22 24.04
C VAL A 77 34.28 41.11 25.01
N ILE A 78 35.16 41.97 24.51
CA ILE A 78 36.01 42.84 25.32
C ILE A 78 35.77 44.28 24.92
N VAL A 79 35.40 45.09 25.91
CA VAL A 79 35.07 46.50 25.73
C VAL A 79 35.98 47.33 26.62
N ASP A 80 36.78 48.22 26.02
CA ASP A 80 37.60 49.17 26.77
C ASP A 80 36.74 50.31 27.34
N SER A 81 37.12 50.86 28.50
CA SER A 81 36.40 51.97 29.14
C SER A 81 36.43 53.26 28.32
N SER A 82 37.36 53.38 27.39
CA SER A 82 37.40 54.45 26.39
C SER A 82 36.30 54.33 25.32
N VAL A 83 35.72 53.14 25.13
CA VAL A 83 34.69 52.87 24.13
C VAL A 83 33.28 53.08 24.71
N TYR A 84 33.02 52.62 25.93
CA TYR A 84 31.70 52.75 26.58
C TYR A 84 31.79 52.63 28.13
N PRO A 85 30.86 53.25 28.90
CA PRO A 85 30.79 53.06 30.36
C PRO A 85 30.57 51.59 30.78
N LEU A 86 31.59 50.98 31.38
CA LEU A 86 31.63 49.52 31.66
C LEU A 86 30.55 49.04 32.64
N THR A 87 30.23 49.85 33.66
CA THR A 87 29.23 49.52 34.69
C THR A 87 27.85 49.26 34.10
N GLN A 88 27.52 49.86 32.95
CA GLN A 88 26.25 49.65 32.26
C GLN A 88 26.19 48.34 31.47
N LEU A 89 27.33 47.66 31.26
CA LEU A 89 27.43 46.47 30.41
C LEU A 89 27.52 45.16 31.20
N VAL A 90 28.09 45.20 32.41
CA VAL A 90 28.52 43.98 33.11
C VAL A 90 27.41 43.21 33.83
N HIS A 91 26.21 43.80 33.94
CA HIS A 91 25.09 43.16 34.62
C HIS A 91 24.50 42.02 33.79
N THR A 92 24.28 40.87 34.42
CA THR A 92 23.66 39.71 33.76
C THR A 92 22.26 40.06 33.26
N GLY A 93 21.94 39.65 32.03
CA GLY A 93 20.68 39.96 31.38
C GLY A 93 20.70 41.26 30.58
N THR A 94 21.76 42.07 30.67
CA THR A 94 21.96 43.25 29.83
C THR A 94 22.06 42.83 28.37
N SER A 95 21.26 43.42 27.49
CA SER A 95 21.38 43.22 26.05
C SER A 95 22.36 44.23 25.46
N VAL A 96 23.24 43.79 24.57
CA VAL A 96 24.20 44.67 23.88
C VAL A 96 24.20 44.37 22.39
N LEU A 97 24.44 45.40 21.58
CA LEU A 97 24.82 45.30 20.17
C LEU A 97 26.16 46.00 19.98
N VAL A 98 27.18 45.26 19.56
CA VAL A 98 28.56 45.72 19.48
C VAL A 98 29.16 45.45 18.10
N GLU A 99 30.12 46.27 17.69
CA GLU A 99 30.89 46.10 16.47
C GLU A 99 32.38 46.14 16.80
N GLY A 100 33.15 45.21 16.24
CA GLY A 100 34.55 45.05 16.58
C GLY A 100 35.28 44.07 15.66
N GLU A 101 36.53 43.79 15.98
CA GLU A 101 37.39 42.86 15.25
C GLU A 101 37.57 41.55 16.02
N LEU A 102 37.45 40.41 15.33
CA LEU A 102 37.78 39.11 15.89
C LEU A 102 39.29 38.96 16.00
N LYS A 103 39.78 38.62 17.19
CA LYS A 103 41.19 38.43 17.49
C LYS A 103 41.44 37.03 18.04
N LYS A 104 42.67 36.56 17.84
CA LYS A 104 43.19 35.37 18.50
C LYS A 104 43.43 35.69 19.99
N PRO A 105 42.91 34.89 20.92
CA PRO A 105 43.14 35.11 22.34
C PRO A 105 44.59 34.77 22.72
N PRO A 106 45.07 35.22 23.90
CA PRO A 106 46.41 34.90 24.38
C PRO A 106 46.66 33.39 24.50
N GLU A 107 47.93 32.99 24.42
CA GLU A 107 48.34 31.59 24.53
C GLU A 107 47.93 30.98 25.89
N GLY A 108 47.33 29.79 25.87
CA GLY A 108 46.82 29.10 27.07
C GLY A 108 45.36 29.39 27.45
N VAL A 109 44.65 30.23 26.67
CA VAL A 109 43.22 30.52 26.87
C VAL A 109 42.35 29.51 26.09
N LYS A 110 41.23 29.07 26.68
CA LYS A 110 40.36 28.02 26.11
C LYS A 110 39.48 28.49 24.95
N GLN A 111 39.19 29.78 24.88
CA GLN A 111 38.40 30.40 23.83
C GLN A 111 39.14 30.31 22.49
N ARG A 112 38.41 30.09 21.40
CA ARG A 112 39.00 30.02 20.05
C ARG A 112 39.27 31.41 19.47
N VAL A 113 38.31 32.32 19.67
CA VAL A 113 38.38 33.72 19.25
C VAL A 113 37.75 34.61 20.31
N GLU A 114 38.14 35.88 20.32
CA GLU A 114 37.51 36.94 21.12
C GLU A 114 37.20 38.17 20.25
N LEU A 115 36.13 38.88 20.60
CA LEU A 115 35.74 40.11 19.90
C LEU A 115 36.27 41.33 20.67
N ARG A 116 37.16 42.09 20.05
CA ARG A 116 37.61 43.40 20.56
C ARG A 116 36.70 44.48 20.01
N VAL A 117 35.95 45.13 20.88
CA VAL A 117 34.89 46.07 20.48
C VAL A 117 35.46 47.44 20.18
N ASP A 118 35.17 47.93 18.97
CA ASP A 118 35.48 49.29 18.56
C ASP A 118 34.32 50.25 18.86
N ARG A 119 33.08 49.73 18.79
CA ARG A 119 31.85 50.52 18.98
C ARG A 119 30.77 49.71 19.69
N VAL A 120 30.18 50.30 20.72
CA VAL A 120 28.91 49.85 21.29
C VAL A 120 27.79 50.63 20.60
N LEU A 121 26.85 49.92 19.98
CA LEU A 121 25.78 50.50 19.18
C LEU A 121 24.50 50.67 20.00
N GLU A 122 24.13 49.66 20.78
CA GLU A 122 22.91 49.65 21.59
C GLU A 122 23.14 48.90 22.91
N VAL A 123 22.50 49.38 23.98
CA VAL A 123 22.48 48.75 25.31
C VAL A 123 21.08 48.79 25.88
N GLY A 124 20.59 47.64 26.34
CA GLY A 124 19.36 47.51 27.12
C GLY A 124 19.72 47.02 28.52
N SER A 125 19.61 47.89 29.53
CA SER A 125 20.03 47.60 30.90
C SER A 125 19.15 46.55 31.58
N ALA A 126 19.77 45.68 32.39
CA ALA A 126 19.07 44.80 33.32
C ALA A 126 19.45 45.17 34.76
N ASP A 127 18.46 45.52 35.58
CA ASP A 127 18.66 45.84 36.99
C ASP A 127 18.93 44.55 37.79
N PRO A 128 20.12 44.39 38.41
CA PRO A 128 20.47 43.20 39.17
C PRO A 128 19.56 42.92 40.37
N SER A 129 18.88 43.92 40.91
CA SER A 129 18.02 43.78 42.08
C SER A 129 16.65 43.15 41.76
N THR A 130 16.21 43.26 40.51
CA THR A 130 14.90 42.77 40.04
C THR A 130 15.02 41.63 39.03
N TYR A 131 16.20 41.41 38.44
CA TYR A 131 16.40 40.35 37.46
C TYR A 131 16.35 38.95 38.10
N PRO A 132 15.39 38.08 37.72
CA PRO A 132 15.08 36.86 38.48
C PRO A 132 15.99 35.67 38.16
N LEU A 133 16.92 35.78 37.20
CA LEU A 133 17.81 34.69 36.81
C LEU A 133 19.24 34.93 37.33
N PRO A 134 19.58 34.47 38.55
CA PRO A 134 20.92 34.63 39.09
C PRO A 134 21.93 33.72 38.38
N LYS A 135 23.23 33.95 38.63
CA LYS A 135 24.34 33.16 38.06
C LYS A 135 24.49 31.75 38.67
N THR A 136 23.64 31.37 39.61
CA THR A 136 23.68 30.08 40.30
C THR A 136 22.94 28.99 39.52
N ARG A 137 23.11 27.72 39.94
CA ARG A 137 22.33 26.62 39.38
C ARG A 137 20.85 26.77 39.80
N LEU A 138 19.96 26.71 38.82
CA LEU A 138 18.51 26.83 39.01
C LEU A 138 17.84 25.46 38.86
N THR A 139 16.79 25.21 39.64
CA THR A 139 15.95 24.00 39.51
C THR A 139 14.96 24.15 38.36
N LEU A 140 14.43 23.04 37.84
CA LEU A 140 13.41 23.10 36.78
C LEU A 140 12.11 23.70 37.29
N GLU A 141 11.78 23.48 38.57
CA GLU A 141 10.62 24.03 39.27
C GLU A 141 10.69 25.56 39.30
N PHE A 142 11.83 26.12 39.74
CA PHE A 142 12.02 27.58 39.74
C PHE A 142 11.89 28.17 38.33
N LEU A 143 12.41 27.48 37.31
CA LEU A 143 12.29 27.96 35.93
C LEU A 143 10.85 27.94 35.41
N ARG A 144 9.95 27.13 35.96
CA ARG A 144 8.52 27.14 35.60
C ARG A 144 7.80 28.40 36.09
N ASP A 145 8.28 29.06 37.15
CA ASP A 145 7.71 30.34 37.61
C ASP A 145 8.08 31.52 36.68
N TYR A 146 9.13 31.37 35.85
CA TYR A 146 9.63 32.41 34.96
C TYR A 146 9.65 31.95 33.49
N VAL A 147 8.54 31.39 32.98
CA VAL A 147 8.43 30.86 31.60
C VAL A 147 8.87 31.87 30.52
N HIS A 148 8.61 33.15 30.73
CA HIS A 148 8.95 34.23 29.80
C HIS A 148 10.46 34.56 29.75
N LEU A 149 11.24 34.19 30.79
CA LEU A 149 12.70 34.45 30.85
C LEU A 149 13.55 33.19 30.82
N ARG A 150 13.01 32.03 31.23
CA ARG A 150 13.75 30.76 31.27
C ARG A 150 14.45 30.36 29.96
N PRO A 151 13.98 30.73 28.73
CA PRO A 151 14.72 30.44 27.50
C PRO A 151 16.11 31.09 27.44
N ARG A 152 16.40 32.08 28.29
CA ARG A 152 17.73 32.68 28.44
C ARG A 152 18.69 31.81 29.26
N THR A 153 18.25 30.68 29.80
CA THR A 153 19.12 29.72 30.50
C THR A 153 19.64 28.66 29.53
N ASN A 154 20.80 28.08 29.82
CA ASN A 154 21.42 27.09 28.93
C ASN A 154 20.50 25.89 28.71
N THR A 155 19.89 25.37 29.78
CA THR A 155 18.97 24.23 29.72
C THR A 155 17.77 24.47 28.81
N ILE A 156 17.00 25.54 29.04
CA ILE A 156 15.78 25.73 28.25
C ILE A 156 16.12 26.16 26.82
N SER A 157 17.21 26.91 26.61
CA SER A 157 17.66 27.23 25.25
C SER A 157 18.07 25.98 24.46
N ALA A 158 18.74 25.01 25.10
CA ALA A 158 19.09 23.74 24.46
C ALA A 158 17.84 22.92 24.12
N ILE A 159 16.88 22.82 25.04
CA ILE A 159 15.59 22.15 24.78
C ILE A 159 14.84 22.82 23.62
N ALA A 160 14.84 24.15 23.57
CA ALA A 160 14.19 24.90 22.49
C ALA A 160 14.84 24.64 21.13
N ARG A 161 16.18 24.65 21.04
CA ARG A 161 16.91 24.30 19.81
C ARG A 161 16.69 22.84 19.38
N ILE A 162 16.73 21.90 20.33
CA ILE A 162 16.41 20.49 20.06
C ILE A 162 14.99 20.33 19.50
N ARG A 163 14.01 21.04 20.08
CA ARG A 163 12.60 20.99 19.62
C ARG A 163 12.43 21.60 18.23
N ASP A 164 13.13 22.70 17.95
CA ASP A 164 13.15 23.34 16.62
C ASP A 164 13.70 22.38 15.56
N GLU A 165 14.84 21.76 15.83
CA GLU A 165 15.47 20.77 14.93
C GLU A 165 14.61 19.53 14.73
N LEU A 166 13.94 19.03 15.77
CA LEU A 166 12.96 17.94 15.63
C LEU A 166 11.79 18.34 14.74
N ALA A 167 11.23 19.56 14.90
CA ALA A 167 10.14 20.01 14.06
C ALA A 167 10.56 20.14 12.59
N TYR A 168 11.77 20.66 12.33
CA TYR A 168 12.33 20.73 10.99
C TYR A 168 12.60 19.33 10.39
N ALA A 169 13.15 18.42 11.19
CA ALA A 169 13.38 17.04 10.82
C ALA A 169 12.07 16.31 10.48
N THR A 170 11.01 16.51 11.27
CA THR A 170 9.67 15.98 10.99
C THR A 170 9.18 16.41 9.62
N HIS A 171 9.23 17.71 9.32
CA HIS A 171 8.81 18.20 8.01
C HIS A 171 9.68 17.64 6.87
N THR A 172 10.98 17.47 7.12
CA THR A 172 11.93 16.90 6.15
C THR A 172 11.58 15.44 5.85
N PHE A 173 11.47 14.61 6.89
CA PHE A 173 11.14 13.19 6.76
C PHE A 173 9.88 12.97 5.93
N PHE A 174 8.78 13.63 6.30
CA PHE A 174 7.51 13.44 5.61
C PHE A 174 7.57 13.95 4.16
N ARG A 175 8.23 15.08 3.90
CA ARG A 175 8.37 15.59 2.52
C ARG A 175 9.23 14.68 1.64
N GLU A 176 10.31 14.12 2.17
CA GLU A 176 11.18 13.20 1.44
C GLU A 176 10.49 11.85 1.16
N ASN A 177 9.56 11.45 2.01
CA ASN A 177 8.75 10.24 1.85
C ASN A 177 7.40 10.48 1.13
N GLY A 178 7.25 11.62 0.44
CA GLY A 178 6.10 11.87 -0.43
C GLY A 178 4.82 12.35 0.27
N PHE A 179 4.85 12.63 1.57
CA PHE A 179 3.70 13.15 2.30
C PHE A 179 3.48 14.65 2.07
N ARG A 180 2.23 15.09 2.20
CA ARG A 180 1.84 16.52 2.18
C ARG A 180 1.43 17.00 3.57
N TYR A 181 1.96 18.15 3.99
CA TYR A 181 1.53 18.81 5.21
C TYR A 181 0.14 19.43 5.00
N VAL A 182 -0.81 19.09 5.86
CA VAL A 182 -2.19 19.62 5.85
C VAL A 182 -2.56 20.17 7.22
N HIS A 183 -3.45 21.16 7.24
CA HIS A 183 -3.98 21.73 8.48
C HIS A 183 -5.38 21.19 8.75
N THR A 184 -5.55 20.54 9.89
CA THR A 184 -6.85 20.05 10.38
C THR A 184 -7.50 21.09 11.31
N PRO A 185 -8.85 21.14 11.39
CA PRO A 185 -9.55 22.05 12.30
C PRO A 185 -9.23 21.78 13.77
N ILE A 186 -9.04 22.85 14.56
CA ILE A 186 -8.85 22.76 16.01
C ILE A 186 -10.19 22.69 16.75
N ILE A 187 -11.20 23.41 16.26
CA ILE A 187 -12.56 23.37 16.80
C ILE A 187 -13.32 22.24 16.10
N THR A 188 -13.89 21.33 16.87
CA THR A 188 -14.61 20.14 16.39
C THR A 188 -15.99 20.03 17.03
N THR A 189 -16.89 19.32 16.36
CA THR A 189 -18.21 18.94 16.88
C THR A 189 -18.37 17.43 17.02
N SER A 190 -17.29 16.68 16.77
CA SER A 190 -17.20 15.23 16.88
C SER A 190 -16.10 14.84 17.86
N ASP A 191 -16.32 13.76 18.60
CA ASP A 191 -15.32 13.16 19.47
C ASP A 191 -14.48 12.17 18.65
N CYS A 192 -13.18 12.42 18.53
CA CYS A 192 -12.32 11.55 17.71
C CYS A 192 -12.14 10.16 18.32
N GLU A 193 -12.14 10.04 19.65
CA GLU A 193 -11.72 8.81 20.35
C GLU A 193 -12.83 8.17 21.19
N GLY A 194 -13.92 8.90 21.44
CA GLY A 194 -15.15 8.37 22.02
C GLY A 194 -15.12 8.12 23.52
N ALA A 195 -14.06 8.52 24.20
CA ALA A 195 -13.82 8.16 25.60
C ALA A 195 -13.19 9.28 26.47
N GLY A 196 -12.89 10.45 25.89
CA GLY A 196 -12.12 11.51 26.57
C GLY A 196 -12.96 12.72 26.98
N GLU A 197 -12.62 13.32 28.13
CA GLU A 197 -13.14 14.65 28.48
C GLU A 197 -12.56 15.71 27.51
N MET A 198 -13.42 16.50 26.88
CA MET A 198 -13.06 17.54 25.92
C MET A 198 -13.32 18.94 26.48
N PHE A 199 -12.48 19.92 26.12
CA PHE A 199 -12.74 21.32 26.44
C PHE A 199 -13.84 21.88 25.55
N GLN A 200 -14.93 22.34 26.17
CA GLN A 200 -16.03 22.97 25.44
C GLN A 200 -15.68 24.41 25.02
N VAL A 201 -16.02 24.76 23.79
CA VAL A 201 -15.86 26.10 23.21
C VAL A 201 -17.26 26.71 23.02
N THR A 202 -17.54 27.83 23.68
CA THR A 202 -18.88 28.45 23.68
C THR A 202 -18.81 29.96 23.85
N THR A 203 -19.75 30.70 23.25
CA THR A 203 -19.94 32.15 23.51
C THR A 203 -21.07 32.43 24.50
N LEU A 204 -21.87 31.41 24.86
CA LEU A 204 -23.09 31.55 25.65
C LEU A 204 -22.88 32.25 26.99
N PHE A 205 -21.75 32.03 27.66
CA PHE A 205 -21.43 32.73 28.91
C PHE A 205 -21.33 34.24 28.71
N SER A 206 -20.55 34.65 27.70
CA SER A 206 -20.35 36.06 27.40
C SER A 206 -21.63 36.73 26.89
N ASP A 207 -22.45 36.00 26.15
CA ASP A 207 -23.70 36.51 25.60
C ASP A 207 -24.79 36.59 26.68
N ALA A 208 -24.84 35.62 27.60
CA ALA A 208 -25.67 35.69 28.81
C ALA A 208 -25.27 36.88 29.69
N GLU A 209 -23.97 37.09 29.96
CA GLU A 209 -23.51 38.23 30.75
C GLU A 209 -23.86 39.59 30.11
N LYS A 210 -23.76 39.71 28.78
CA LYS A 210 -24.16 40.92 28.05
C LYS A 210 -25.66 41.13 28.15
N LEU A 211 -26.47 40.08 27.96
CA LEU A 211 -27.92 40.16 28.06
C LEU A 211 -28.37 40.51 29.48
N ASP A 212 -27.75 39.91 30.50
CA ASP A 212 -28.04 40.23 31.90
C ASP A 212 -27.76 41.70 32.21
N LYS A 213 -26.62 42.24 31.74
CA LYS A 213 -26.31 43.68 31.84
C LYS A 213 -27.29 44.55 31.05
N GLU A 214 -27.76 44.11 29.89
CA GLU A 214 -28.76 44.84 29.11
C GLU A 214 -30.11 44.89 29.84
N LEU A 215 -30.58 43.75 30.33
CA LEU A 215 -31.86 43.63 31.05
C LEU A 215 -31.84 44.39 32.37
N GLN A 216 -30.69 44.49 33.04
CA GLN A 216 -30.52 45.36 34.21
C GLN A 216 -30.68 46.85 33.86
N ASN A 217 -30.09 47.29 32.74
CA ASN A 217 -30.18 48.70 32.31
C ASN A 217 -31.52 49.05 31.66
N ASN A 218 -32.22 48.07 31.10
CA ASN A 218 -33.45 48.27 30.36
C ASN A 218 -34.37 47.03 30.51
N PRO A 219 -35.21 46.99 31.55
CA PRO A 219 -35.96 45.78 31.93
C PRO A 219 -36.99 45.36 30.88
N PRO A 220 -37.41 44.08 30.88
CA PRO A 220 -38.52 43.62 30.05
C PRO A 220 -39.81 44.42 30.34
N PRO A 221 -40.67 44.64 29.34
CA PRO A 221 -41.98 45.25 29.57
C PRO A 221 -42.83 44.37 30.51
N SER A 222 -43.76 44.98 31.22
CA SER A 222 -44.76 44.31 32.06
C SER A 222 -45.85 43.65 31.23
N GLU A 223 -46.54 42.65 31.79
CA GLU A 223 -47.73 42.04 31.16
C GLU A 223 -48.80 43.09 30.82
N SER A 224 -48.97 44.11 31.66
CA SER A 224 -49.88 45.23 31.38
C SER A 224 -49.49 46.05 30.16
N GLU A 225 -48.20 46.26 29.91
CA GLU A 225 -47.72 46.99 28.74
C GLU A 225 -47.93 46.19 27.44
N ILE A 226 -47.76 44.86 27.51
CA ILE A 226 -48.07 43.96 26.39
C ILE A 226 -49.56 43.96 26.09
N GLU A 227 -50.42 43.82 27.11
CA GLU A 227 -51.87 43.82 26.92
C GLU A 227 -52.39 45.18 26.41
N ALA A 228 -51.82 46.30 26.88
CA ALA A 228 -52.13 47.62 26.34
C ALA A 228 -51.74 47.74 24.85
N ALA A 229 -50.59 47.20 24.45
CA ALA A 229 -50.17 47.17 23.05
C ALA A 229 -51.06 46.28 22.18
N LYS A 230 -51.52 45.12 22.69
CA LYS A 230 -52.50 44.25 22.00
C LYS A 230 -53.84 44.96 21.81
N LEU A 231 -54.31 45.67 22.83
CA LEU A 231 -55.57 46.43 22.77
C LEU A 231 -55.48 47.57 21.76
N LEU A 232 -54.34 48.25 21.68
CA LEU A 232 -54.07 49.27 20.66
C LEU A 232 -54.07 48.69 19.24
N VAL A 233 -53.44 47.52 19.02
CA VAL A 233 -53.49 46.83 17.72
C VAL A 233 -54.92 46.48 17.34
N LYS A 234 -55.73 46.03 18.31
CA LYS A 234 -57.14 45.73 18.09
C LYS A 234 -57.93 47.00 17.74
N GLU A 235 -57.78 48.08 18.50
CA GLU A 235 -58.43 49.38 18.24
C GLU A 235 -58.09 49.90 16.83
N LYS A 236 -56.80 49.86 16.43
CA LYS A 236 -56.38 50.27 15.08
C LYS A 236 -56.85 49.30 13.99
N GLY A 237 -57.06 48.04 14.31
CA GLY A 237 -57.72 47.08 13.43
C GLY A 237 -59.18 47.44 13.20
N ASP A 238 -59.89 47.79 14.27
CA ASP A 238 -61.29 48.20 14.25
C ASP A 238 -61.47 49.53 13.51
N ASP A 239 -60.56 50.50 13.69
CA ASP A 239 -60.53 51.77 12.93
C ASP A 239 -60.44 51.53 11.41
N VAL A 240 -59.57 50.60 10.97
CA VAL A 240 -59.44 50.22 9.56
C VAL A 240 -60.72 49.53 9.06
N ALA A 241 -61.30 48.64 9.85
CA ALA A 241 -62.54 47.94 9.50
C ALA A 241 -63.72 48.92 9.37
N HIS A 242 -63.81 49.90 10.26
CA HIS A 242 -64.83 50.94 10.26
C HIS A 242 -64.68 51.90 9.06
N LEU A 243 -63.46 52.35 8.73
CA LEU A 243 -63.24 53.18 7.53
C LEU A 243 -63.56 52.44 6.23
N LYS A 244 -63.31 51.12 6.19
CA LYS A 244 -63.71 50.27 5.05
C LYS A 244 -65.23 50.13 4.94
N SER A 245 -65.95 49.97 6.05
CA SER A 245 -67.42 49.86 6.03
C SER A 245 -68.11 51.16 5.61
N LEU A 246 -67.51 52.31 5.95
CA LEU A 246 -67.96 53.64 5.53
C LEU A 246 -67.60 54.02 4.09
N LYS A 247 -66.89 53.17 3.34
CA LYS A 247 -66.36 53.46 1.99
C LYS A 247 -65.56 54.78 1.94
N ALA A 248 -64.73 55.02 2.96
CA ALA A 248 -63.84 56.16 3.03
C ALA A 248 -62.85 56.19 1.85
N SER A 249 -62.20 57.34 1.63
CA SER A 249 -61.27 57.48 0.51
C SER A 249 -60.05 56.56 0.65
N GLU A 250 -59.48 56.15 -0.48
CA GLU A 250 -58.33 55.24 -0.51
C GLU A 250 -57.12 55.79 0.30
N GLY A 251 -56.94 57.11 0.29
CA GLY A 251 -55.91 57.80 1.09
C GLY A 251 -56.13 57.70 2.61
N GLU A 252 -57.38 57.78 3.08
CA GLU A 252 -57.71 57.68 4.51
C GLU A 252 -57.57 56.24 5.03
N ILE A 253 -57.98 55.26 4.23
CA ILE A 253 -57.82 53.83 4.55
C ILE A 253 -56.33 53.49 4.62
N SER A 254 -55.53 53.94 3.63
CA SER A 254 -54.09 53.72 3.61
C SER A 254 -53.38 54.33 4.81
N ALA A 255 -53.74 55.56 5.21
CA ALA A 255 -53.20 56.20 6.40
C ALA A 255 -53.53 55.45 7.70
N SER A 256 -54.74 54.86 7.80
CA SER A 256 -55.15 54.05 8.96
C SER A 256 -54.45 52.69 8.99
N VAL A 257 -54.28 52.03 7.83
CA VAL A 257 -53.51 50.79 7.70
C VAL A 257 -52.05 51.01 8.12
N LEU A 258 -51.43 52.13 7.76
CA LEU A 258 -50.07 52.45 8.19
C LEU A 258 -49.96 52.56 9.73
N LYS A 259 -50.97 53.13 10.40
CA LYS A 259 -51.02 53.19 11.87
C LYS A 259 -51.17 51.80 12.50
N LEU A 260 -52.01 50.95 11.92
CA LEU A 260 -52.15 49.55 12.33
C LEU A 260 -50.83 48.78 12.16
N THR A 261 -50.14 48.93 11.04
CA THR A 261 -48.85 48.30 10.80
C THR A 261 -47.81 48.73 11.83
N LYS A 262 -47.70 50.04 12.11
CA LYS A 262 -46.81 50.54 13.17
C LYS A 262 -47.16 49.99 14.56
N ALA A 263 -48.45 49.86 14.88
CA ALA A 263 -48.89 49.28 16.14
C ALA A 263 -48.52 47.79 16.24
N LYS A 264 -48.68 47.02 15.15
CA LYS A 264 -48.26 45.61 15.07
C LYS A 264 -46.75 45.44 15.21
N GLU A 265 -45.96 46.27 14.54
CA GLU A 265 -44.49 46.28 14.68
C GLU A 265 -44.06 46.60 16.12
N SER A 266 -44.74 47.54 16.77
CA SER A 266 -44.45 47.92 18.17
C SER A 266 -44.80 46.78 19.13
N LEU A 267 -45.95 46.13 18.94
CA LEU A 267 -46.32 44.95 19.71
C LEU A 267 -45.31 43.81 19.53
N SER A 268 -44.91 43.51 18.29
CA SER A 268 -43.91 42.47 17.99
C SER A 268 -42.60 42.70 18.74
N LYS A 269 -42.09 43.95 18.75
CA LYS A 269 -40.86 44.30 19.48
C LYS A 269 -41.01 44.18 20.99
N LEU A 270 -42.16 44.54 21.54
CA LEU A 270 -42.43 44.40 22.97
C LEU A 270 -42.55 42.92 23.35
N GLU A 271 -43.22 42.10 22.54
CA GLU A 271 -43.33 40.65 22.75
C GLU A 271 -41.97 39.95 22.64
N GLU A 272 -41.14 40.32 21.66
CA GLU A 272 -39.75 39.83 21.56
C GLU A 272 -38.94 40.17 22.81
N ARG A 273 -39.04 41.42 23.31
CA ARG A 273 -38.32 41.86 24.50
C ARG A 273 -38.87 41.22 25.78
N PHE A 274 -40.17 41.01 25.87
CA PHE A 274 -40.83 40.31 26.99
C PHE A 274 -40.32 38.87 27.12
N ASN A 275 -40.05 38.22 25.99
CA ASN A 275 -39.60 36.83 25.94
C ASN A 275 -38.09 36.66 26.23
N LEU A 276 -37.31 37.74 26.36
CA LEU A 276 -35.90 37.66 26.75
C LEU A 276 -35.79 37.19 28.21
N LYS A 277 -35.04 36.12 28.41
CA LYS A 277 -34.76 35.57 29.74
C LYS A 277 -33.28 35.79 30.08
N PRO A 278 -32.96 36.19 31.32
CA PRO A 278 -31.59 36.29 31.78
C PRO A 278 -30.93 34.90 31.88
N GLY A 279 -29.60 34.87 31.86
CA GLY A 279 -28.79 33.66 31.93
C GLY A 279 -28.67 32.87 30.62
N ILE A 280 -28.12 31.66 30.73
CA ILE A 280 -27.84 30.80 29.58
C ILE A 280 -29.16 30.35 28.94
N PRO A 281 -29.32 30.46 27.60
CA PRO A 281 -30.51 30.00 26.92
C PRO A 281 -30.81 28.52 27.19
N GLN A 282 -32.09 28.21 27.46
CA GLN A 282 -32.54 26.85 27.71
C GLN A 282 -33.72 26.46 26.79
N LYS A 283 -33.72 25.19 26.37
CA LYS A 283 -34.80 24.53 25.63
C LYS A 283 -35.02 23.16 26.25
N ASP A 284 -36.26 22.85 26.62
CA ASP A 284 -36.65 21.59 27.27
C ASP A 284 -35.81 21.21 28.51
N GLY A 285 -35.42 22.21 29.31
CA GLY A 285 -34.62 22.03 30.53
C GLY A 285 -33.13 21.76 30.30
N LYS A 286 -32.65 21.79 29.04
CA LYS A 286 -31.23 21.70 28.68
C LYS A 286 -30.75 23.02 28.08
N VAL A 287 -29.43 23.21 28.05
CA VAL A 287 -28.82 24.36 27.36
C VAL A 287 -29.18 24.32 25.88
N ASP A 288 -29.67 25.44 25.35
CA ASP A 288 -30.04 25.59 23.95
C ASP A 288 -28.84 26.00 23.10
N TYR A 289 -28.07 25.00 22.67
CA TYR A 289 -26.89 25.21 21.84
C TYR A 289 -27.18 25.69 20.42
N SER A 290 -28.45 25.70 19.97
CA SER A 290 -28.82 26.31 18.69
C SER A 290 -28.57 27.83 18.65
N ARG A 291 -28.41 28.44 19.84
CA ARG A 291 -28.08 29.85 20.03
C ARG A 291 -26.60 30.11 20.31
N ASP A 292 -25.76 29.07 20.35
CA ASP A 292 -24.32 29.21 20.46
C ASP A 292 -23.70 29.57 19.10
N PHE A 293 -22.42 29.97 19.08
CA PHE A 293 -21.74 30.48 17.87
C PHE A 293 -21.81 29.52 16.66
N PHE A 294 -21.69 28.22 16.90
CA PHE A 294 -21.73 27.19 15.85
C PHE A 294 -23.14 26.57 15.66
N GLY A 295 -24.16 27.06 16.39
CA GLY A 295 -25.51 26.50 16.39
C GLY A 295 -25.61 25.07 16.94
N ARG A 296 -24.54 24.57 17.58
CA ARG A 296 -24.44 23.27 18.26
C ARG A 296 -23.26 23.30 19.24
N GLN A 297 -23.10 22.25 20.04
CA GLN A 297 -21.91 22.12 20.89
C GLN A 297 -20.64 21.98 20.06
N ALA A 298 -19.59 22.68 20.48
CA ALA A 298 -18.27 22.62 19.88
C ALA A 298 -17.19 22.47 20.96
N PHE A 299 -16.07 21.88 20.58
CA PHE A 299 -15.00 21.48 21.48
C PHE A 299 -13.64 21.75 20.86
N LEU A 300 -12.59 21.82 21.68
CA LEU A 300 -11.21 21.72 21.21
C LEU A 300 -10.87 20.27 20.89
N THR A 301 -10.23 20.03 19.76
CA THR A 301 -9.97 18.68 19.27
C THR A 301 -8.93 17.93 20.11
N VAL A 302 -9.19 16.65 20.34
CA VAL A 302 -8.24 15.72 20.98
C VAL A 302 -7.25 15.15 19.96
N SER A 303 -7.64 15.13 18.68
CA SER A 303 -6.87 14.58 17.56
C SER A 303 -7.41 15.13 16.23
N GLY A 304 -6.54 15.38 15.27
CA GLY A 304 -6.92 15.76 13.91
C GLY A 304 -7.25 14.57 13.00
N GLN A 305 -7.24 13.34 13.54
CA GLN A 305 -7.14 12.13 12.74
C GLN A 305 -8.34 11.93 11.79
N LEU A 306 -9.57 12.09 12.27
CA LEU A 306 -10.74 11.92 11.39
C LEU A 306 -10.71 12.88 10.19
N GLN A 307 -10.21 14.11 10.39
CA GLN A 307 -10.11 15.10 9.33
C GLN A 307 -8.88 14.90 8.43
N VAL A 308 -7.79 14.32 8.93
CA VAL A 308 -6.62 14.03 8.10
C VAL A 308 -6.94 12.92 7.07
N GLU A 309 -7.81 11.96 7.42
CA GLU A 309 -8.31 10.93 6.49
C GLU A 309 -9.02 11.52 5.26
N THR A 310 -9.79 12.61 5.44
CA THR A 310 -10.42 13.30 4.29
C THR A 310 -9.39 13.80 3.28
N HIS A 311 -8.23 14.24 3.75
CA HIS A 311 -7.15 14.71 2.90
C HIS A 311 -6.39 13.53 2.29
N ALA A 312 -6.20 12.44 3.03
CA ALA A 312 -5.56 11.22 2.53
C ALA A 312 -6.32 10.64 1.33
N CYS A 313 -7.66 10.60 1.41
CA CYS A 313 -8.54 10.19 0.30
C CYS A 313 -8.38 11.02 -0.98
N ALA A 314 -7.81 12.24 -0.91
CA ALA A 314 -7.64 13.13 -2.06
C ALA A 314 -6.17 13.32 -2.48
N LEU A 315 -5.23 13.28 -1.54
CA LEU A 315 -3.84 13.69 -1.72
C LEU A 315 -2.84 12.53 -1.57
N GLY A 316 -3.31 11.33 -1.24
CA GLY A 316 -2.46 10.17 -0.96
C GLY A 316 -1.93 10.23 0.47
N ASN A 317 -0.62 10.40 0.62
CA ASN A 317 0.02 10.45 1.93
C ASN A 317 0.02 11.88 2.47
N VAL A 318 -0.50 12.08 3.67
CA VAL A 318 -0.63 13.40 4.30
C VAL A 318 -0.21 13.34 5.78
N TYR A 319 0.11 14.47 6.38
CA TYR A 319 0.30 14.57 7.81
C TYR A 319 -0.16 15.92 8.32
N THR A 320 -0.68 15.96 9.55
CA THR A 320 -0.88 17.20 10.30
C THR A 320 0.17 17.32 11.40
N PHE A 321 0.42 18.56 11.79
CA PHE A 321 1.31 18.96 12.86
C PHE A 321 0.67 20.19 13.50
N GLY A 322 0.00 19.97 14.62
CA GLY A 322 -0.86 20.97 15.24
C GLY A 322 -1.11 20.71 16.72
N PRO A 323 -1.71 21.69 17.43
CA PRO A 323 -2.05 21.55 18.82
C PRO A 323 -3.28 20.66 19.02
N THR A 324 -3.27 19.87 20.08
CA THR A 324 -4.39 19.06 20.56
C THR A 324 -4.56 19.23 22.07
N PHE A 325 -5.75 18.87 22.56
CA PHE A 325 -6.17 19.20 23.91
C PHE A 325 -6.78 18.00 24.63
N ARG A 326 -6.53 17.86 25.94
CA ARG A 326 -7.13 16.84 26.81
C ARG A 326 -7.66 17.52 28.06
N ALA A 327 -8.94 17.34 28.37
CA ALA A 327 -9.55 18.00 29.53
C ALA A 327 -9.51 17.16 30.82
N GLU A 328 -8.91 15.98 30.77
CA GLU A 328 -8.76 15.09 31.92
C GLU A 328 -8.06 15.79 33.08
N HIS A 329 -8.57 15.59 34.29
CA HIS A 329 -8.03 16.18 35.52
C HIS A 329 -6.77 15.46 36.03
N SER A 330 -5.72 15.38 35.19
CA SER A 330 -4.51 14.60 35.43
C SER A 330 -3.29 15.49 35.71
N HIS A 331 -2.86 15.55 36.97
CA HIS A 331 -1.71 16.35 37.41
C HIS A 331 -0.46 15.48 37.60
N THR A 332 0.10 14.97 36.50
CA THR A 332 1.31 14.14 36.51
C THR A 332 2.51 14.87 35.89
N SER A 333 3.70 14.29 36.01
CA SER A 333 4.92 14.84 35.39
C SER A 333 4.98 14.67 33.86
N ARG A 334 4.02 13.95 33.26
CA ARG A 334 4.02 13.59 31.82
C ARG A 334 2.80 14.12 31.04
N HIS A 335 1.74 14.54 31.72
CA HIS A 335 0.51 15.01 31.06
C HIS A 335 0.47 16.54 30.93
N LEU A 336 -0.06 17.00 29.80
CA LEU A 336 -0.36 18.40 29.52
C LEU A 336 -1.78 18.50 28.99
N ALA A 337 -2.49 19.58 29.35
CA ALA A 337 -3.82 19.87 28.81
C ALA A 337 -3.77 20.36 27.35
N GLU A 338 -2.64 20.95 26.94
CA GLU A 338 -2.34 21.38 25.57
C GLU A 338 -0.96 20.83 25.18
N PHE A 339 -0.91 20.11 24.07
CA PHE A 339 0.33 19.59 23.49
C PHE A 339 0.24 19.58 21.96
N TRP A 340 1.31 19.15 21.30
CA TRP A 340 1.37 19.11 19.85
C TRP A 340 1.44 17.68 19.39
N MET A 341 0.59 17.32 18.43
CA MET A 341 0.62 16.02 17.77
C MET A 341 1.08 16.15 16.33
N ILE A 342 1.68 15.07 15.86
CA ILE A 342 2.11 14.87 14.48
C ILE A 342 1.39 13.60 14.04
N GLU A 343 0.43 13.75 13.14
CA GLU A 343 -0.52 12.68 12.79
C GLU A 343 -0.42 12.45 11.28
N PRO A 344 0.42 11.49 10.83
CA PRO A 344 0.45 11.05 9.44
C PRO A 344 -0.71 10.12 9.13
N GLU A 345 -1.16 10.15 7.88
CA GLU A 345 -2.16 9.25 7.33
C GLU A 345 -1.72 8.80 5.93
N ILE A 346 -1.82 7.49 5.69
CA ILE A 346 -1.23 6.82 4.54
C ILE A 346 -2.38 6.23 3.73
N ALA A 347 -2.72 6.82 2.59
CA ALA A 347 -3.71 6.22 1.70
C ALA A 347 -3.17 4.91 1.13
N PHE A 348 -4.01 3.88 1.05
CA PHE A 348 -3.65 2.53 0.61
C PHE A 348 -2.60 1.81 1.49
N GLY A 349 -2.30 2.33 2.69
CA GLY A 349 -1.41 1.68 3.66
C GLY A 349 -2.17 0.75 4.60
N ASP A 350 -1.55 -0.37 4.97
CA ASP A 350 -2.05 -1.27 6.02
C ASP A 350 -1.29 -1.09 7.36
N LEU A 351 -1.54 -1.97 8.33
CA LEU A 351 -0.86 -1.90 9.63
C LEU A 351 0.66 -2.14 9.52
N GLU A 352 1.13 -2.93 8.57
CA GLU A 352 2.57 -3.16 8.37
C GLU A 352 3.25 -1.89 7.82
N ASP A 353 2.59 -1.17 6.90
CA ASP A 353 3.04 0.14 6.43
C ASP A 353 3.10 1.16 7.57
N ASP A 354 2.06 1.21 8.41
CA ASP A 354 2.01 2.10 9.59
C ASP A 354 3.20 1.82 10.54
N MET A 355 3.43 0.55 10.89
CA MET A 355 4.58 0.14 11.70
C MET A 355 5.93 0.45 11.03
N TYR A 356 6.04 0.29 9.71
CA TYR A 356 7.24 0.62 8.96
C TYR A 356 7.58 2.11 9.02
N TYR A 357 6.62 2.99 8.69
CA TYR A 357 6.84 4.42 8.71
C TYR A 357 7.09 4.95 10.13
N ALA A 358 6.40 4.41 11.14
CA ALA A 358 6.65 4.77 12.53
C ALA A 358 8.08 4.42 12.99
N GLU A 359 8.57 3.22 12.64
CA GLU A 359 9.95 2.81 12.91
C GLU A 359 10.97 3.72 12.21
N GLU A 360 10.81 3.94 10.91
CA GLU A 360 11.75 4.76 10.13
C GLU A 360 11.73 6.23 10.57
N TYR A 361 10.57 6.76 10.93
CA TYR A 361 10.42 8.12 11.44
C TYR A 361 11.19 8.32 12.74
N VAL A 362 11.01 7.43 13.74
CA VAL A 362 11.72 7.53 15.02
C VAL A 362 13.23 7.39 14.82
N LYS A 363 13.66 6.44 13.98
CA LYS A 363 15.08 6.26 13.64
C LYS A 363 15.65 7.50 12.96
N PHE A 364 14.90 8.12 12.05
CA PHE A 364 15.31 9.33 11.35
C PHE A 364 15.51 10.49 12.33
N LEU A 365 14.56 10.75 13.23
CA LEU A 365 14.68 11.81 14.24
C LEU A 365 15.88 11.59 15.18
N CYS A 366 16.13 10.35 15.60
CA CYS A 366 17.28 10.04 16.44
C CYS A 366 18.60 10.32 15.72
N ARG A 367 18.73 9.93 14.44
CA ARG A 367 19.89 10.24 13.60
C ARG A 367 20.05 11.74 13.42
N TRP A 368 18.96 12.44 13.11
CA TRP A 368 18.94 13.89 12.92
C TRP A 368 19.52 14.63 14.13
N LEU A 369 19.09 14.26 15.35
CA LEU A 369 19.60 14.87 16.57
C LEU A 369 21.09 14.60 16.81
N LEU A 370 21.57 13.40 16.47
CA LEU A 370 22.99 13.06 16.59
C LEU A 370 23.86 13.85 15.62
N ASP A 371 23.32 14.18 14.44
CA ASP A 371 24.03 14.91 13.39
C ASP A 371 23.96 16.44 13.58
N HIS A 372 22.81 16.99 13.98
CA HIS A 372 22.54 18.43 13.98
C HIS A 372 22.52 19.06 15.38
N CYS A 373 22.25 18.27 16.44
CA CYS A 373 22.06 18.77 17.81
C CYS A 373 23.09 18.26 18.83
N LEU A 374 24.23 17.72 18.38
CA LEU A 374 25.13 16.97 19.27
C LEU A 374 25.67 17.78 20.45
N GLU A 375 25.97 19.08 20.27
CA GLU A 375 26.45 19.96 21.37
C GLU A 375 25.38 20.11 22.47
N ASP A 376 24.12 20.32 22.08
CA ASP A 376 23.00 20.42 23.03
C ASP A 376 22.71 19.07 23.68
N MET A 377 22.81 17.96 22.93
CA MET A 377 22.66 16.62 23.48
C MET A 377 23.77 16.26 24.48
N GLU A 378 25.02 16.62 24.22
CA GLU A 378 26.15 16.45 25.16
C GLU A 378 25.91 17.26 26.45
N PHE A 379 25.36 18.48 26.33
CA PHE A 379 24.94 19.27 27.48
C PHE A 379 23.83 18.56 28.28
N MET A 380 22.82 17.99 27.61
CA MET A 380 21.75 17.24 28.29
C MET A 380 22.29 15.98 28.98
N VAL A 381 23.22 15.26 28.34
CA VAL A 381 23.87 14.07 28.91
C VAL A 381 24.64 14.40 30.18
N LYS A 382 25.40 15.51 30.16
CA LYS A 382 26.20 15.96 31.30
C LYS A 382 25.34 16.33 32.51
N ASN A 383 24.16 16.91 32.29
CA ASN A 383 23.39 17.56 33.36
C ASN A 383 22.15 16.79 33.83
N TYR A 384 21.57 15.94 32.97
CA TYR A 384 20.26 15.33 33.22
C TYR A 384 20.24 13.83 33.00
N ASP A 385 20.86 13.33 31.92
CA ASP A 385 20.67 11.94 31.51
C ASP A 385 21.90 11.33 30.84
N LYS A 386 22.74 10.68 31.66
CA LYS A 386 24.04 10.13 31.25
C LYS A 386 23.97 9.14 30.08
N SER A 387 22.83 8.51 29.83
CA SER A 387 22.67 7.51 28.75
C SER A 387 21.80 8.00 27.59
N ALA A 388 21.46 9.30 27.51
CA ALA A 388 20.58 9.81 26.45
C ALA A 388 21.15 9.59 25.04
N ILE A 389 22.42 9.94 24.79
CA ILE A 389 23.05 9.72 23.48
C ILE A 389 23.16 8.22 23.17
N ASP A 390 23.50 7.38 24.15
CA ASP A 390 23.60 5.93 23.94
C ASP A 390 22.25 5.32 23.58
N ARG A 391 21.16 5.80 24.20
CA ARG A 391 19.80 5.40 23.81
C ARG A 391 19.41 5.90 22.42
N LEU A 392 19.74 7.15 22.06
CA LEU A 392 19.49 7.63 20.69
C LEU A 392 20.22 6.75 19.66
N LYS A 393 21.47 6.39 19.92
CA LYS A 393 22.24 5.48 19.07
C LYS A 393 21.56 4.11 18.97
N LEU A 394 21.20 3.50 20.11
CA LEU A 394 20.50 2.22 20.16
C LEU A 394 19.20 2.24 19.32
N VAL A 395 18.35 3.25 19.55
CA VAL A 395 17.06 3.38 18.85
C VAL A 395 17.30 3.61 17.35
N SER A 396 18.30 4.40 16.97
CA SER A 396 18.59 4.69 15.56
C SER A 396 19.17 3.51 14.78
N SER A 397 19.86 2.57 15.44
CA SER A 397 20.61 1.51 14.77
C SER A 397 19.93 0.15 14.80
N GLU A 398 19.13 -0.15 15.83
CA GLU A 398 18.51 -1.46 16.00
C GLU A 398 17.16 -1.55 15.26
N PRO A 399 16.84 -2.71 14.64
CA PRO A 399 15.48 -2.98 14.17
C PRO A 399 14.53 -3.13 15.36
N PHE A 400 13.31 -2.60 15.22
CA PHE A 400 12.32 -2.65 16.28
C PHE A 400 11.71 -4.06 16.33
N LYS A 401 11.57 -4.60 17.54
CA LYS A 401 10.96 -5.92 17.71
C LYS A 401 9.44 -5.80 17.60
N ARG A 402 8.83 -6.48 16.63
CA ARG A 402 7.37 -6.56 16.50
C ARG A 402 6.85 -7.78 17.25
N ILE A 403 5.82 -7.59 18.09
CA ILE A 403 5.10 -8.64 18.82
C ILE A 403 3.61 -8.30 18.88
N SER A 404 2.74 -9.31 18.90
CA SER A 404 1.32 -9.05 19.16
C SER A 404 1.08 -8.66 20.62
N TYR A 405 -0.02 -7.96 20.91
CA TYR A 405 -0.47 -7.71 22.28
C TYR A 405 -0.62 -9.01 23.09
N THR A 406 -1.18 -10.06 22.46
CA THR A 406 -1.33 -11.37 23.10
C THR A 406 0.03 -11.94 23.52
N GLU A 407 1.03 -11.89 22.63
CA GLU A 407 2.40 -12.31 22.96
C GLU A 407 3.02 -11.44 24.06
N ALA A 408 2.79 -10.12 24.03
CA ALA A 408 3.28 -9.20 25.05
C ALA A 408 2.75 -9.56 26.44
N VAL A 409 1.44 -9.81 26.55
CA VAL A 409 0.79 -10.24 27.81
C VAL A 409 1.32 -11.60 28.27
N GLU A 410 1.47 -12.58 27.37
CA GLU A 410 2.03 -13.89 27.70
C GLU A 410 3.45 -13.80 28.27
N LEU A 411 4.31 -13.00 27.61
CA LEU A 411 5.68 -12.77 28.05
C LEU A 411 5.74 -12.09 29.43
N LEU A 412 4.89 -11.09 29.67
CA LEU A 412 4.82 -10.36 30.94
C LEU A 412 4.26 -11.24 32.07
N CYS A 413 3.25 -12.08 31.79
CA CYS A 413 2.71 -13.05 32.74
C CYS A 413 3.73 -14.13 33.14
N ALA A 414 4.67 -14.47 32.25
CA ALA A 414 5.73 -15.45 32.52
C ALA A 414 6.86 -14.91 33.42
N VAL A 415 6.89 -13.59 33.69
CA VAL A 415 7.88 -12.96 34.56
C VAL A 415 7.63 -13.35 36.01
N THR A 416 8.61 -14.00 36.64
CA THR A 416 8.51 -14.47 38.04
C THR A 416 9.45 -13.74 39.00
N ASP A 417 10.48 -13.07 38.46
CA ASP A 417 11.52 -12.35 39.20
C ASP A 417 11.18 -10.88 39.49
N LYS A 418 10.08 -10.36 38.91
CA LYS A 418 9.55 -9.02 39.17
C LYS A 418 8.07 -9.07 39.50
N LYS A 419 7.65 -8.33 40.53
CA LYS A 419 6.24 -8.06 40.83
C LYS A 419 5.83 -6.72 40.22
N PHE A 420 4.88 -6.73 39.30
CA PHE A 420 4.29 -5.51 38.72
C PHE A 420 3.26 -4.88 39.68
N GLU A 421 3.16 -3.55 39.65
CA GLU A 421 2.16 -2.81 40.44
C GLU A 421 0.77 -2.91 39.80
N ASN A 422 0.72 -2.81 38.46
CA ASN A 422 -0.48 -2.93 37.64
C ASN A 422 -0.67 -4.37 37.15
N LYS A 423 -1.93 -4.78 37.03
CA LYS A 423 -2.29 -6.13 36.60
C LYS A 423 -1.87 -6.34 35.14
N VAL A 424 -1.28 -7.50 34.86
CA VAL A 424 -1.01 -7.98 33.51
C VAL A 424 -2.05 -9.05 33.18
N GLU A 425 -2.99 -8.75 32.28
CA GLU A 425 -4.05 -9.66 31.86
C GLU A 425 -4.53 -9.27 30.45
N TRP A 426 -4.95 -10.26 29.66
CA TRP A 426 -5.51 -10.02 28.34
C TRP A 426 -6.82 -9.22 28.44
N GLY A 427 -6.94 -8.14 27.69
CA GLY A 427 -8.05 -7.19 27.76
C GLY A 427 -7.81 -6.00 28.69
N VAL A 428 -6.67 -5.95 29.39
CA VAL A 428 -6.23 -4.78 30.17
C VAL A 428 -5.10 -4.08 29.42
N ASP A 429 -5.16 -2.77 29.32
CA ASP A 429 -4.13 -1.99 28.64
C ASP A 429 -2.77 -2.09 29.34
N LEU A 430 -1.68 -1.98 28.59
CA LEU A 430 -0.33 -2.08 29.13
C LEU A 430 0.02 -0.81 29.91
N ALA A 431 0.42 -0.95 31.17
CA ALA A 431 0.93 0.19 31.94
C ALA A 431 2.38 0.51 31.54
N SER A 432 2.81 1.75 31.77
CA SER A 432 4.18 2.19 31.44
C SER A 432 5.29 1.31 32.04
N GLU A 433 5.05 0.67 33.19
CA GLU A 433 6.02 -0.28 33.77
C GLU A 433 6.17 -1.57 32.96
N HIS A 434 5.11 -2.01 32.28
CA HIS A 434 5.06 -3.21 31.44
C HIS A 434 5.77 -2.93 30.11
N GLU A 435 5.42 -1.81 29.46
CA GLU A 435 6.05 -1.33 28.23
C GLU A 435 7.57 -1.17 28.38
N ARG A 436 7.99 -0.55 29.49
CA ARG A 436 9.41 -0.38 29.80
C ARG A 436 10.08 -1.71 30.11
N TYR A 437 9.39 -2.67 30.70
CA TYR A 437 9.97 -3.98 30.96
C TYR A 437 10.21 -4.78 29.67
N LEU A 438 9.28 -4.71 28.71
CA LEU A 438 9.45 -5.27 27.37
C LEU A 438 10.69 -4.71 26.68
N THR A 439 10.85 -3.38 26.69
CA THR A 439 11.95 -2.69 25.98
C THR A 439 13.29 -2.75 26.72
N GLU A 440 13.32 -2.68 28.05
CA GLU A 440 14.56 -2.57 28.86
C GLU A 440 15.09 -3.92 29.34
N VAL A 441 14.23 -4.91 29.58
CA VAL A 441 14.61 -6.18 30.20
C VAL A 441 14.49 -7.36 29.24
N ILE A 442 13.32 -7.55 28.63
CA ILE A 442 13.04 -8.70 27.76
C ILE A 442 13.82 -8.58 26.46
N PHE A 443 13.58 -7.53 25.67
CA PHE A 443 14.14 -7.39 24.33
C PHE A 443 15.38 -6.51 24.26
N LYS A 444 15.58 -5.60 25.22
CA LYS A 444 16.72 -4.66 25.30
C LYS A 444 16.86 -3.80 24.04
N ARG A 445 15.74 -3.48 23.40
CA ARG A 445 15.61 -2.68 22.17
C ARG A 445 14.17 -2.11 22.09
N PRO A 446 13.89 -1.16 21.19
CA PRO A 446 12.53 -0.69 20.94
C PRO A 446 11.61 -1.83 20.46
N VAL A 447 10.33 -1.74 20.82
CA VAL A 447 9.32 -2.77 20.56
C VAL A 447 8.10 -2.11 19.93
N ILE A 448 7.51 -2.73 18.93
CA ILE A 448 6.18 -2.38 18.43
C ILE A 448 5.23 -3.48 18.87
N VAL A 449 4.24 -3.12 19.69
CA VAL A 449 3.18 -4.03 20.11
C VAL A 449 1.99 -3.79 19.18
N TYR A 450 1.41 -4.84 18.59
CA TYR A 450 0.32 -4.69 17.62
C TYR A 450 -0.85 -5.66 17.87
N ASN A 451 -2.00 -5.41 17.25
CA ASN A 451 -3.24 -6.19 17.39
C ASN A 451 -3.82 -6.20 18.83
N TYR A 452 -4.20 -5.01 19.31
CA TYR A 452 -4.79 -4.83 20.64
C TYR A 452 -6.26 -5.26 20.71
N PRO A 453 -6.80 -5.61 21.90
CA PRO A 453 -8.22 -5.89 22.10
C PRO A 453 -9.10 -4.70 21.68
N LYS A 454 -10.20 -4.99 20.99
CA LYS A 454 -11.06 -3.96 20.39
C LYS A 454 -11.81 -3.11 21.43
N GLU A 455 -11.96 -3.62 22.66
CA GLU A 455 -12.68 -2.98 23.77
C GLU A 455 -11.89 -1.85 24.43
N ILE A 456 -10.56 -1.82 24.26
CA ILE A 456 -9.67 -0.82 24.90
C ILE A 456 -9.07 0.16 23.88
N LYS A 457 -9.52 0.12 22.62
CA LYS A 457 -9.02 0.93 21.52
C LYS A 457 -10.18 1.60 20.77
N ALA A 458 -9.87 2.70 20.08
CA ALA A 458 -10.88 3.56 19.46
C ALA A 458 -11.73 2.85 18.38
N PHE A 459 -12.93 3.40 18.13
CA PHE A 459 -13.91 2.81 17.21
C PHE A 459 -13.41 2.76 15.75
N TYR A 460 -12.56 3.71 15.34
CA TYR A 460 -12.08 3.84 13.96
C TYR A 460 -10.99 2.83 13.58
N MET A 461 -10.46 2.07 14.54
CA MET A 461 -9.40 1.09 14.28
C MET A 461 -9.99 -0.16 13.63
N ARG A 462 -9.35 -0.65 12.56
CA ARG A 462 -9.85 -1.78 11.75
C ARG A 462 -10.00 -3.05 12.57
N LEU A 463 -11.18 -3.67 12.53
CA LEU A 463 -11.44 -4.94 13.21
C LEU A 463 -10.76 -6.10 12.46
N ASN A 464 -9.94 -6.87 13.18
CA ASN A 464 -9.25 -8.04 12.64
C ASN A 464 -10.21 -9.21 12.39
N ASP A 465 -9.76 -10.17 11.58
CA ASP A 465 -10.54 -11.36 11.22
C ASP A 465 -10.90 -12.25 12.43
N ASP A 466 -10.17 -12.12 13.54
CA ASP A 466 -10.46 -12.81 14.80
C ASP A 466 -11.67 -12.24 15.56
N GLN A 467 -12.19 -11.09 15.12
CA GLN A 467 -13.33 -10.34 15.70
C GLN A 467 -13.12 -9.89 17.16
N LYS A 468 -11.90 -10.00 17.68
CA LYS A 468 -11.50 -9.70 19.07
C LYS A 468 -10.49 -8.57 19.15
N THR A 469 -9.60 -8.48 18.18
CA THR A 469 -8.54 -7.47 18.13
C THR A 469 -8.78 -6.46 17.02
N VAL A 470 -8.15 -5.30 17.15
CA VAL A 470 -8.08 -4.27 16.10
C VAL A 470 -6.65 -4.11 15.63
N ALA A 471 -6.48 -3.75 14.37
CA ALA A 471 -5.20 -3.47 13.73
C ALA A 471 -4.59 -2.15 14.24
N ALA A 472 -4.27 -2.11 15.53
CA ALA A 472 -3.60 -1.02 16.23
C ALA A 472 -2.14 -1.38 16.51
N MET A 473 -1.28 -0.38 16.63
CA MET A 473 0.11 -0.54 17.05
C MET A 473 0.55 0.58 17.99
N ASP A 474 1.42 0.22 18.94
CA ASP A 474 2.08 1.18 19.83
C ASP A 474 3.60 0.96 19.74
N VAL A 475 4.35 2.03 19.44
CA VAL A 475 5.82 2.05 19.42
C VAL A 475 6.34 2.38 20.81
N LEU A 476 7.00 1.41 21.42
CA LEU A 476 7.56 1.48 22.76
C LEU A 476 9.07 1.71 22.70
N VAL A 477 9.56 2.73 23.40
CA VAL A 477 10.99 3.02 23.53
C VAL A 477 11.47 2.95 24.98
N PRO A 478 12.73 2.52 25.23
CA PRO A 478 13.28 2.47 26.58
C PRO A 478 13.15 3.80 27.33
N LYS A 479 12.96 3.72 28.65
CA LYS A 479 12.76 4.84 29.60
C LYS A 479 11.44 5.59 29.50
N VAL A 480 10.89 5.77 28.30
CA VAL A 480 9.65 6.54 28.08
C VAL A 480 8.44 5.62 28.23
N GLY A 481 8.42 4.51 27.51
CA GLY A 481 7.20 3.73 27.26
C GLY A 481 6.70 4.00 25.84
N GLU A 482 5.40 4.10 25.66
CA GLU A 482 4.77 4.52 24.41
C GLU A 482 5.31 5.88 23.92
N LEU A 483 5.64 5.93 22.63
CA LEU A 483 6.09 7.13 21.91
C LEU A 483 5.16 7.46 20.73
N ILE A 484 4.62 6.45 20.04
CA ILE A 484 3.69 6.59 18.92
C ILE A 484 2.59 5.55 19.11
N GLY A 485 1.33 5.96 18.96
CA GLY A 485 0.18 5.08 18.78
C GLY A 485 -0.40 5.28 17.39
N GLY A 486 -0.81 4.20 16.73
CA GLY A 486 -1.35 4.21 15.37
C GLY A 486 -2.25 3.01 15.10
N SER A 487 -2.92 3.03 13.95
CA SER A 487 -3.75 1.92 13.52
C SER A 487 -4.03 1.97 12.02
N GLN A 488 -4.27 0.81 11.42
CA GLN A 488 -5.07 0.76 10.21
C GLN A 488 -6.51 1.22 10.53
N ARG A 489 -7.12 1.99 9.64
CA ARG A 489 -8.48 2.51 9.82
C ARG A 489 -9.51 1.52 9.30
N GLU A 490 -10.68 1.47 9.95
CA GLU A 490 -11.80 0.65 9.50
C GLU A 490 -12.40 1.27 8.23
N GLU A 491 -12.08 0.65 7.10
CA GLU A 491 -12.47 1.06 5.76
C GLU A 491 -13.85 0.53 5.36
N ARG A 492 -14.37 -0.50 6.05
CA ARG A 492 -15.65 -1.11 5.71
C ARG A 492 -16.78 -0.36 6.38
N TYR A 493 -17.72 0.14 5.58
CA TYR A 493 -18.82 0.97 6.05
C TYR A 493 -19.62 0.33 7.19
N ASP A 494 -20.11 -0.91 7.00
CA ASP A 494 -20.97 -1.57 7.97
C ASP A 494 -20.25 -1.86 9.29
N ALA A 495 -18.99 -2.29 9.22
CA ALA A 495 -18.17 -2.54 10.40
C ALA A 495 -17.89 -1.24 11.18
N LEU A 496 -17.63 -0.14 10.49
CA LEU A 496 -17.43 1.16 11.13
C LEU A 496 -18.70 1.66 11.83
N VAL A 497 -19.87 1.51 11.20
CA VAL A 497 -21.16 1.85 11.81
C VAL A 497 -21.41 1.04 13.08
N GLU A 498 -21.14 -0.26 13.05
CA GLU A 498 -21.22 -1.15 14.22
C GLU A 498 -20.28 -0.68 15.33
N ARG A 499 -19.00 -0.40 15.01
CA ARG A 499 -18.01 0.09 15.97
C ARG A 499 -18.38 1.42 16.62
N ILE A 500 -18.91 2.38 15.87
CA ILE A 500 -19.41 3.66 16.42
C ILE A 500 -20.57 3.41 17.39
N THR A 501 -21.48 2.52 17.02
CA THR A 501 -22.65 2.16 17.84
C THR A 501 -22.23 1.44 19.13
N ASP A 502 -21.30 0.49 19.04
CA ASP A 502 -20.73 -0.25 20.17
C ASP A 502 -20.01 0.66 21.16
N ALA A 503 -19.37 1.73 20.68
CA ALA A 503 -18.74 2.75 21.50
C ALA A 503 -19.76 3.71 22.17
N GLY A 504 -21.06 3.57 21.92
CA GLY A 504 -22.10 4.43 22.47
C GLY A 504 -22.15 5.83 21.86
N LEU A 505 -21.54 6.01 20.68
CA LEU A 505 -21.47 7.30 19.99
C LEU A 505 -22.67 7.50 19.05
N PRO A 506 -23.23 8.72 18.96
CA PRO A 506 -24.27 9.03 17.97
C PRO A 506 -23.68 9.03 16.56
N LEU A 507 -24.42 8.54 15.56
CA LEU A 507 -23.94 8.48 14.17
C LEU A 507 -23.91 9.84 13.46
N GLU A 508 -24.91 10.70 13.72
CA GLU A 508 -25.10 11.98 13.02
C GLU A 508 -23.83 12.87 12.94
N PRO A 509 -23.03 13.05 14.03
CA PRO A 509 -21.80 13.84 13.96
C PRO A 509 -20.69 13.24 13.07
N TYR A 510 -20.79 11.95 12.72
CA TYR A 510 -19.82 11.21 11.90
C TYR A 510 -20.33 10.92 10.49
N ASP A 511 -21.50 11.42 10.09
CA ASP A 511 -22.05 11.16 8.74
C ASP A 511 -21.06 11.49 7.62
N TRP A 512 -20.36 12.63 7.73
CA TRP A 512 -19.31 13.04 6.79
C TRP A 512 -18.09 12.09 6.78
N TYR A 513 -17.77 11.49 7.91
CA TYR A 513 -16.64 10.55 8.06
C TYR A 513 -17.01 9.16 7.52
N LEU A 514 -18.26 8.75 7.73
CA LEU A 514 -18.86 7.55 7.15
C LEU A 514 -18.98 7.65 5.62
N GLU A 515 -19.22 8.85 5.06
CA GLU A 515 -19.23 9.05 3.61
C GLU A 515 -17.89 8.74 2.93
N LEU A 516 -16.77 8.88 3.63
CA LEU A 516 -15.44 8.47 3.12
C LEU A 516 -15.42 6.98 2.73
N ARG A 517 -16.24 6.15 3.37
CA ARG A 517 -16.34 4.70 3.10
C ARG A 517 -17.38 4.36 2.03
N LYS A 518 -18.20 5.33 1.59
CA LYS A 518 -19.21 5.14 0.54
C LYS A 518 -18.70 5.46 -0.86
N PHE A 519 -17.75 6.39 -0.98
CA PHE A 519 -17.31 6.92 -2.27
C PHE A 519 -15.80 6.75 -2.45
N GLY A 520 -15.40 5.69 -3.15
CA GLY A 520 -13.99 5.36 -3.38
C GLY A 520 -13.42 4.38 -2.35
N GLU A 521 -14.25 3.44 -1.88
CA GLU A 521 -13.86 2.37 -0.95
C GLU A 521 -12.48 1.82 -1.34
N GLN A 522 -11.51 2.01 -0.44
CA GLN A 522 -10.14 1.53 -0.62
C GLN A 522 -10.18 0.00 -0.56
N THR A 523 -10.41 -0.61 -1.73
CA THR A 523 -10.33 -2.06 -1.89
C THR A 523 -8.87 -2.41 -2.08
N TYR A 524 -8.27 -2.93 -1.00
CA TYR A 524 -6.92 -3.46 -1.01
C TYR A 524 -6.81 -4.59 -2.04
N VAL A 525 -6.01 -4.38 -3.09
CA VAL A 525 -5.52 -5.46 -3.94
C VAL A 525 -4.02 -5.53 -3.67
N ASP A 526 -3.68 -6.34 -2.68
CA ASP A 526 -2.30 -6.67 -2.35
C ASP A 526 -1.57 -7.18 -3.60
N LEU A 527 -0.43 -6.59 -3.93
CA LEU A 527 0.56 -7.26 -4.77
C LEU A 527 1.89 -7.40 -4.03
N CYS A 528 1.84 -7.73 -2.74
CA CYS A 528 2.95 -8.35 -2.06
C CYS A 528 3.15 -9.75 -2.64
N VAL A 529 4.34 -10.01 -3.20
CA VAL A 529 4.70 -11.33 -3.74
C VAL A 529 5.38 -12.12 -2.62
N PRO A 530 4.68 -13.08 -1.99
CA PRO A 530 5.21 -13.79 -0.82
C PRO A 530 6.38 -14.72 -1.18
N VAL A 531 7.38 -14.77 -0.30
CA VAL A 531 8.46 -15.75 -0.34
C VAL A 531 8.03 -16.97 0.47
N TYR A 532 7.80 -18.09 -0.21
CA TYR A 532 7.35 -19.32 0.44
C TYR A 532 8.51 -20.26 0.76
N SER A 533 8.44 -20.91 1.92
CA SER A 533 9.21 -22.12 2.24
C SER A 533 8.77 -23.31 1.39
N SER A 534 9.61 -24.35 1.31
CA SER A 534 9.30 -25.56 0.56
C SER A 534 7.99 -26.24 1.01
N SER A 535 7.71 -26.24 2.32
CA SER A 535 6.47 -26.77 2.88
C SER A 535 5.25 -25.97 2.43
N GLU A 536 5.33 -24.63 2.48
CA GLU A 536 4.24 -23.75 2.05
C GLU A 536 3.97 -23.87 0.55
N VAL A 537 5.02 -24.05 -0.28
CA VAL A 537 4.85 -24.32 -1.71
C VAL A 537 4.11 -25.63 -1.94
N ILE A 538 4.47 -26.72 -1.24
CA ILE A 538 3.79 -28.02 -1.36
C ILE A 538 2.32 -27.91 -0.94
N GLU A 539 2.04 -27.24 0.17
CA GLU A 539 0.67 -27.02 0.64
C GLU A 539 -0.15 -26.18 -0.35
N LYS A 540 0.46 -25.14 -0.93
CA LYS A 540 -0.19 -24.30 -1.95
C LYS A 540 -0.41 -25.03 -3.26
N LEU A 541 0.52 -25.85 -3.71
CA LEU A 541 0.33 -26.71 -4.89
C LEU A 541 -0.84 -27.67 -4.68
N LYS A 542 -0.95 -28.28 -3.49
CA LYS A 542 -2.08 -29.14 -3.12
C LYS A 542 -3.40 -28.37 -3.06
N TRP A 543 -3.41 -27.18 -2.47
CA TRP A 543 -4.59 -26.31 -2.39
C TRP A 543 -5.05 -25.78 -3.76
N MET A 544 -4.12 -25.42 -4.65
CA MET A 544 -4.45 -25.02 -6.02
C MET A 544 -5.11 -26.14 -6.81
N GLN A 545 -4.81 -27.40 -6.49
CA GLN A 545 -5.44 -28.55 -7.12
C GLN A 545 -6.87 -28.78 -6.59
N THR A 546 -7.13 -28.60 -5.30
CA THR A 546 -8.49 -28.75 -4.74
C THR A 546 -9.44 -27.70 -5.28
N THR A 547 -8.97 -26.47 -5.48
CA THR A 547 -9.77 -25.35 -6.01
C THR A 547 -10.05 -25.42 -7.51
N ARG A 548 -9.10 -25.89 -8.33
CA ARG A 548 -9.26 -25.99 -9.80
C ARG A 548 -10.00 -27.24 -10.27
N GLY A 549 -10.47 -28.09 -9.35
CA GLY A 549 -11.16 -29.33 -9.65
C GLY A 549 -10.23 -30.45 -10.11
N LYS A 550 -10.77 -31.68 -10.15
CA LYS A 550 -10.01 -32.90 -10.48
C LYS A 550 -9.55 -32.85 -11.94
N LYS A 551 -8.24 -32.77 -12.17
CA LYS A 551 -7.64 -32.82 -13.51
C LYS A 551 -7.58 -34.26 -14.02
N PRO A 552 -7.58 -34.48 -15.35
CA PRO A 552 -7.52 -35.81 -15.95
C PRO A 552 -6.14 -36.50 -15.82
N TYR A 553 -5.14 -35.85 -15.20
CA TYR A 553 -3.76 -36.35 -15.15
C TYR A 553 -3.57 -37.36 -14.02
N LYS A 554 -3.39 -38.65 -14.33
CA LYS A 554 -3.42 -39.72 -13.32
C LYS A 554 -2.07 -40.04 -12.70
N ALA A 555 -1.01 -39.88 -13.47
CA ALA A 555 0.36 -40.19 -13.05
C ALA A 555 1.34 -39.42 -13.95
N MET A 556 2.50 -39.04 -13.39
CA MET A 556 3.63 -38.47 -14.12
C MET A 556 4.91 -39.22 -13.79
N TYR A 557 5.69 -39.58 -14.79
CA TYR A 557 7.07 -40.00 -14.63
C TYR A 557 8.01 -38.82 -14.92
N SER A 558 9.07 -38.71 -14.12
CA SER A 558 10.16 -37.75 -14.32
C SER A 558 11.50 -38.45 -14.11
N SER A 559 12.38 -38.43 -15.11
CA SER A 559 13.74 -38.97 -14.94
C SER A 559 14.58 -38.16 -13.96
N LEU A 560 14.23 -36.89 -13.71
CA LEU A 560 14.88 -36.05 -12.68
C LEU A 560 14.71 -36.64 -11.27
N ILE A 561 13.49 -37.07 -10.96
CA ILE A 561 13.16 -37.70 -9.67
C ILE A 561 13.52 -39.19 -9.71
N GLY A 562 13.56 -39.77 -10.91
CA GLY A 562 13.75 -41.20 -11.14
C GLY A 562 12.52 -42.04 -10.79
N GLY A 563 11.32 -41.43 -10.74
CA GLY A 563 10.11 -42.07 -10.20
C GLY A 563 8.79 -41.62 -10.81
N ILE A 564 7.71 -42.29 -10.40
CA ILE A 564 6.32 -41.98 -10.79
C ILE A 564 5.63 -41.23 -9.64
N THR A 565 5.12 -40.05 -9.94
CA THR A 565 4.33 -39.22 -9.05
C THR A 565 2.84 -39.43 -9.33
N LEU A 566 2.06 -39.77 -8.30
CA LEU A 566 0.60 -39.92 -8.38
C LEU A 566 -0.17 -38.68 -7.87
N ASP A 567 0.47 -37.87 -7.01
CA ASP A 567 -0.09 -36.62 -6.53
C ASP A 567 -0.04 -35.56 -7.66
N GLN A 568 -1.20 -35.17 -8.20
CA GLN A 568 -1.25 -34.26 -9.35
C GLN A 568 -0.71 -32.87 -9.03
N SER A 569 -0.67 -32.46 -7.76
CA SER A 569 -0.12 -31.18 -7.34
C SER A 569 1.39 -31.12 -7.50
N LEU A 570 2.06 -32.28 -7.48
CA LEU A 570 3.51 -32.42 -7.57
C LEU A 570 3.99 -32.81 -8.98
N MET A 571 3.08 -32.86 -9.96
CA MET A 571 3.40 -33.10 -11.37
C MET A 571 3.91 -31.80 -12.02
N VAL A 572 5.10 -31.35 -11.62
CA VAL A 572 5.70 -30.07 -12.04
C VAL A 572 6.97 -30.28 -12.88
N LEU A 573 7.27 -29.33 -13.76
CA LEU A 573 8.53 -29.27 -14.49
C LEU A 573 9.42 -28.16 -13.91
N PRO A 574 10.73 -28.41 -13.77
CA PRO A 574 11.69 -27.41 -13.31
C PRO A 574 11.86 -26.30 -14.36
N ILE A 575 11.92 -25.05 -13.92
CA ILE A 575 11.92 -23.86 -14.80
C ILE A 575 13.21 -23.72 -15.61
N ASP A 576 14.31 -24.28 -15.10
CA ASP A 576 15.63 -24.33 -15.70
C ASP A 576 15.80 -25.48 -16.71
N ASP A 577 14.76 -26.29 -16.96
CA ASP A 577 14.78 -27.23 -18.07
C ASP A 577 14.69 -26.51 -19.43
N HIS A 578 15.63 -26.80 -20.33
CA HIS A 578 15.79 -26.09 -21.61
C HIS A 578 14.57 -26.18 -22.52
N MET A 579 13.77 -27.25 -22.42
CA MET A 579 12.50 -27.36 -23.13
C MET A 579 11.50 -26.29 -22.68
N VAL A 580 11.49 -25.91 -21.40
CA VAL A 580 10.54 -24.96 -20.81
C VAL A 580 10.82 -23.54 -21.28
N HIS A 581 12.08 -23.10 -21.24
CA HIS A 581 12.43 -21.71 -21.52
C HIS A 581 13.07 -21.47 -22.90
N ARG A 582 13.45 -22.51 -23.66
CA ARG A 582 13.97 -22.42 -25.05
C ARG A 582 13.18 -23.23 -26.08
N GLY A 583 12.27 -24.12 -25.67
CA GLY A 583 11.56 -24.99 -26.62
C GLY A 583 12.43 -26.11 -27.22
N HIS A 584 13.58 -26.43 -26.61
CA HIS A 584 14.46 -27.51 -27.06
C HIS A 584 13.99 -28.87 -26.55
N GLY A 585 12.88 -29.34 -27.10
CA GLY A 585 12.30 -30.63 -26.74
C GLY A 585 11.45 -31.25 -27.84
N VAL A 586 11.23 -32.56 -27.71
CA VAL A 586 10.33 -33.34 -28.57
C VAL A 586 9.31 -34.09 -27.74
N PHE A 587 8.18 -34.45 -28.35
CA PHE A 587 7.15 -35.20 -27.66
C PHE A 587 6.44 -36.18 -28.56
N ASP A 588 5.78 -37.17 -27.96
CA ASP A 588 4.83 -38.03 -28.66
C ASP A 588 3.66 -38.41 -27.74
N THR A 589 2.64 -39.06 -28.28
CA THR A 589 1.44 -39.48 -27.56
C THR A 589 0.92 -40.78 -28.11
N THR A 590 0.73 -41.76 -27.22
CA THR A 590 0.13 -43.07 -27.53
C THR A 590 -1.23 -43.21 -26.84
N MET A 591 -2.13 -44.00 -27.41
CA MET A 591 -3.46 -44.23 -26.83
C MET A 591 -3.43 -45.37 -25.80
N ILE A 592 -4.21 -45.21 -24.72
CA ILE A 592 -4.64 -46.31 -23.85
C ILE A 592 -6.08 -46.65 -24.19
N MET A 593 -6.34 -47.89 -24.62
CA MET A 593 -7.69 -48.36 -24.92
C MET A 593 -7.88 -49.79 -24.43
N ASN A 594 -9.00 -50.04 -23.75
CA ASN A 594 -9.35 -51.35 -23.19
C ASN A 594 -8.19 -51.98 -22.41
N GLY A 595 -7.50 -51.17 -21.59
CA GLY A 595 -6.38 -51.63 -20.79
C GLY A 595 -5.08 -51.92 -21.55
N CYS A 596 -4.96 -51.54 -22.82
CA CYS A 596 -3.78 -51.76 -23.64
C CYS A 596 -3.18 -50.44 -24.16
N LEU A 597 -1.87 -50.38 -24.35
CA LEU A 597 -1.20 -49.33 -25.13
C LEU A 597 -1.24 -49.70 -26.61
N TYR A 598 -1.86 -48.84 -27.42
CA TYR A 598 -2.00 -49.07 -28.85
C TYR A 598 -0.85 -48.42 -29.64
N ASP A 599 -0.14 -49.23 -30.43
CA ASP A 599 0.92 -48.86 -31.37
C ASP A 599 2.15 -48.13 -30.78
N LEU A 600 2.43 -48.36 -29.49
CA LEU A 600 3.52 -47.70 -28.75
C LEU A 600 4.88 -47.73 -29.48
N ASP A 601 5.25 -48.85 -30.09
CA ASP A 601 6.56 -49.01 -30.71
C ASP A 601 6.75 -48.06 -31.90
N SER A 602 5.72 -47.88 -32.74
CA SER A 602 5.74 -46.91 -33.85
C SER A 602 5.88 -45.47 -33.34
N HIS A 603 5.24 -45.17 -32.21
CA HIS A 603 5.35 -43.87 -31.54
C HIS A 603 6.74 -43.64 -30.94
N LEU A 604 7.34 -44.63 -30.30
CA LEU A 604 8.72 -44.54 -29.78
C LEU A 604 9.75 -44.38 -30.91
N GLU A 605 9.57 -45.06 -32.04
CA GLU A 605 10.43 -44.90 -33.21
C GLU A 605 10.39 -43.46 -33.75
N ARG A 606 9.18 -42.90 -33.94
CA ARG A 606 9.01 -41.51 -34.38
C ARG A 606 9.57 -40.52 -33.36
N PHE A 607 9.36 -40.79 -32.08
CA PHE A 607 9.86 -39.97 -30.99
C PHE A 607 11.38 -39.86 -31.00
N LEU A 608 12.09 -41.01 -31.09
CA LEU A 608 13.55 -41.04 -31.17
C LEU A 608 14.09 -40.44 -32.47
N LYS A 609 13.38 -40.62 -33.59
CA LYS A 609 13.72 -39.95 -34.86
C LYS A 609 13.60 -38.43 -34.73
N SER A 610 12.56 -37.94 -34.03
CA SER A 610 12.39 -36.51 -33.76
C SER A 610 13.48 -35.99 -32.82
N ALA A 611 13.81 -36.74 -31.78
CA ALA A 611 14.90 -36.40 -30.85
C ALA A 611 16.25 -36.29 -31.56
N SER A 612 16.57 -37.25 -32.44
CA SER A 612 17.78 -37.22 -33.24
C SER A 612 17.86 -35.99 -34.14
N LYS A 613 16.76 -35.61 -34.82
CA LYS A 613 16.68 -34.36 -35.61
C LYS A 613 16.88 -33.12 -34.74
N ALA A 614 16.32 -33.12 -33.53
CA ALA A 614 16.49 -32.05 -32.56
C ALA A 614 17.86 -32.07 -31.85
N LYS A 615 18.75 -33.02 -32.17
CA LYS A 615 20.05 -33.22 -31.53
C LYS A 615 19.96 -33.45 -30.02
N ILE A 616 18.90 -34.14 -29.57
CA ILE A 616 18.69 -34.53 -28.18
C ILE A 616 19.04 -36.01 -28.06
N SER A 617 20.03 -36.34 -27.21
CA SER A 617 20.33 -37.73 -26.87
C SER A 617 19.29 -38.29 -25.92
N SER A 618 19.11 -39.60 -25.93
CA SER A 618 18.21 -40.27 -25.01
C SER A 618 18.96 -40.67 -23.72
N PRO A 619 18.40 -40.42 -22.53
CA PRO A 619 18.97 -40.92 -21.27
C PRO A 619 18.82 -42.43 -21.11
N TYR A 620 17.93 -43.05 -21.90
CA TYR A 620 17.60 -44.47 -21.79
C TYR A 620 17.62 -45.21 -23.13
N PRO A 621 18.00 -46.49 -23.17
CA PRO A 621 17.68 -47.36 -24.30
C PRO A 621 16.16 -47.42 -24.52
N VAL A 622 15.70 -47.59 -25.77
CA VAL A 622 14.26 -47.64 -26.12
C VAL A 622 13.48 -48.69 -25.31
N LYS A 623 14.12 -49.83 -24.98
CA LYS A 623 13.55 -50.89 -24.15
C LYS A 623 13.19 -50.40 -22.74
N ASN A 624 13.99 -49.49 -22.17
CA ASN A 624 13.76 -48.94 -20.84
C ASN A 624 12.64 -47.89 -20.88
N MET A 625 12.61 -47.01 -21.88
CA MET A 625 11.46 -46.10 -22.07
C MET A 625 10.14 -46.86 -22.20
N ARG A 626 10.14 -47.94 -23.01
CA ARG A 626 8.98 -48.82 -23.17
C ARG A 626 8.51 -49.36 -21.82
N LYS A 627 9.43 -49.86 -20.98
CA LYS A 627 9.10 -50.35 -19.63
C LYS A 627 8.55 -49.25 -18.74
N ILE A 628 9.18 -48.07 -18.72
CA ILE A 628 8.74 -46.91 -17.94
C ILE A 628 7.31 -46.52 -18.33
N ILE A 629 7.01 -46.43 -19.63
CA ILE A 629 5.66 -46.08 -20.13
C ILE A 629 4.62 -47.13 -19.70
N ILE A 630 4.96 -48.42 -19.74
CA ILE A 630 4.07 -49.50 -19.29
C ILE A 630 3.82 -49.43 -17.78
N GLN A 631 4.88 -49.24 -16.98
CA GLN A 631 4.78 -49.10 -15.53
C GLN A 631 3.97 -47.86 -15.13
N LEU A 632 4.21 -46.74 -15.81
CA LEU A 632 3.45 -45.52 -15.64
C LEU A 632 1.95 -45.73 -15.94
N ALA A 633 1.64 -46.46 -17.02
CA ALA A 633 0.27 -46.82 -17.36
C ALA A 633 -0.38 -47.67 -16.24
N ALA A 634 0.32 -48.69 -15.75
CA ALA A 634 -0.16 -49.56 -14.67
C ALA A 634 -0.42 -48.77 -13.37
N ALA A 635 0.55 -47.98 -12.91
CA ALA A 635 0.46 -47.18 -11.70
C ALA A 635 -0.70 -46.17 -11.74
N SER A 636 -1.02 -45.64 -12.93
CA SER A 636 -2.14 -44.70 -13.13
C SER A 636 -3.53 -45.32 -12.97
N LYS A 637 -3.64 -46.65 -13.08
CA LYS A 637 -4.91 -47.41 -13.16
C LYS A 637 -5.84 -46.96 -14.30
N CYS A 638 -5.35 -46.17 -15.26
CA CYS A 638 -6.14 -45.63 -16.35
C CYS A 638 -6.32 -46.68 -17.45
N LYS A 639 -7.56 -47.13 -17.70
CA LYS A 639 -7.88 -48.12 -18.74
C LYS A 639 -8.29 -47.52 -20.09
N LYS A 640 -8.55 -46.21 -20.12
CA LYS A 640 -9.00 -45.47 -21.29
C LYS A 640 -8.48 -44.04 -21.24
N GLY A 641 -7.60 -43.68 -22.18
CA GLY A 641 -6.94 -42.39 -22.17
C GLY A 641 -5.75 -42.32 -23.10
N SER A 642 -4.71 -41.60 -22.71
CA SER A 642 -3.46 -41.53 -23.46
C SER A 642 -2.25 -41.35 -22.55
N ILE A 643 -1.07 -41.68 -23.08
CA ILE A 643 0.19 -41.31 -22.47
C ILE A 643 0.89 -40.35 -23.41
N ARG A 644 1.17 -39.15 -22.91
CA ARG A 644 2.03 -38.18 -23.59
C ARG A 644 3.40 -38.20 -22.94
N PHE A 645 4.45 -38.18 -23.75
CA PHE A 645 5.82 -38.23 -23.25
C PHE A 645 6.72 -37.28 -24.02
N TRP A 646 7.70 -36.72 -23.32
CA TRP A 646 8.60 -35.67 -23.77
C TRP A 646 10.04 -36.06 -23.51
N LEU A 647 10.93 -35.58 -24.39
CA LEU A 647 12.37 -35.62 -24.19
C LEU A 647 12.90 -34.19 -24.32
N SER A 648 13.54 -33.71 -23.27
CA SER A 648 14.19 -32.41 -23.19
C SER A 648 15.70 -32.54 -23.32
N ALA A 649 16.37 -31.47 -23.79
CA ALA A 649 17.81 -31.33 -23.65
C ALA A 649 18.29 -31.29 -22.18
N GLY A 650 17.39 -30.99 -21.23
CA GLY A 650 17.61 -31.13 -19.79
C GLY A 650 17.76 -29.82 -19.01
N LEU A 651 18.06 -29.93 -17.71
CA LEU A 651 18.33 -28.79 -16.83
C LEU A 651 19.58 -28.04 -17.29
N GLY A 652 19.54 -26.71 -17.34
CA GLY A 652 20.65 -25.88 -17.77
C GLY A 652 20.79 -24.56 -17.02
N ASP A 653 21.58 -23.66 -17.60
CA ASP A 653 22.01 -22.38 -17.02
C ASP A 653 21.24 -21.18 -17.62
N PHE A 654 20.04 -21.43 -18.15
CA PHE A 654 19.23 -20.49 -18.91
C PHE A 654 19.86 -19.93 -20.19
N GLN A 655 21.03 -20.40 -20.64
CA GLN A 655 21.64 -19.91 -21.89
C GLN A 655 20.93 -20.43 -23.14
N LEU A 656 21.27 -19.86 -24.30
CA LEU A 656 20.76 -20.33 -25.58
C LEU A 656 21.34 -21.71 -25.94
N SER A 657 22.63 -21.91 -25.68
CA SER A 657 23.32 -23.17 -25.97
C SER A 657 22.91 -24.26 -24.96
N PRO A 658 22.60 -25.49 -25.41
CA PRO A 658 22.36 -26.61 -24.50
C PRO A 658 23.66 -27.20 -23.92
N SER A 659 24.83 -26.60 -24.18
CA SER A 659 26.12 -27.08 -23.66
C SER A 659 26.24 -26.96 -22.14
N GLY A 660 25.47 -26.07 -21.51
CA GLY A 660 25.34 -25.96 -20.06
C GLY A 660 24.32 -26.94 -19.48
N CYS A 661 23.62 -27.73 -20.31
CA CYS A 661 22.66 -28.71 -19.83
C CYS A 661 23.38 -29.94 -19.25
N SER A 662 22.94 -30.40 -18.09
CA SER A 662 23.56 -31.54 -17.40
C SER A 662 23.34 -32.86 -18.16
N GLU A 663 22.08 -33.24 -18.34
CA GLU A 663 21.67 -34.45 -19.05
C GLU A 663 20.24 -34.36 -19.62
N PRO A 664 19.95 -34.99 -20.77
CA PRO A 664 18.60 -35.02 -21.34
C PRO A 664 17.58 -35.63 -20.38
N THR A 665 16.42 -34.98 -20.25
CA THR A 665 15.40 -35.39 -19.28
C THR A 665 14.17 -35.98 -19.98
N PHE A 666 13.69 -37.13 -19.50
CA PHE A 666 12.53 -37.85 -20.03
C PHE A 666 11.33 -37.71 -19.08
N TYR A 667 10.22 -37.20 -19.62
CA TYR A 667 8.98 -36.99 -18.89
C TYR A 667 7.84 -37.76 -19.55
N ALA A 668 6.89 -38.26 -18.77
CA ALA A 668 5.67 -38.87 -19.32
C ALA A 668 4.48 -38.65 -18.39
N VAL A 669 3.29 -38.43 -18.95
CA VAL A 669 2.06 -38.17 -18.20
C VAL A 669 0.93 -39.02 -18.77
N VAL A 670 0.17 -39.66 -17.88
CA VAL A 670 -1.08 -40.35 -18.22
C VAL A 670 -2.25 -39.38 -18.11
N VAL A 671 -3.01 -39.25 -19.19
CA VAL A 671 -4.21 -38.42 -19.28
C VAL A 671 -5.43 -39.33 -19.45
N GLU A 672 -6.28 -39.39 -18.45
CA GLU A 672 -7.59 -40.06 -18.52
C GLU A 672 -8.53 -39.21 -19.38
N GLN A 673 -9.08 -39.83 -20.43
CA GLN A 673 -9.98 -39.15 -21.33
C GLN A 673 -10.90 -40.16 -21.99
N ASN A 674 -12.15 -39.77 -22.20
CA ASN A 674 -13.11 -40.62 -22.88
C ASN A 674 -12.91 -40.50 -24.39
N ILE A 675 -12.15 -41.43 -24.97
CA ILE A 675 -11.94 -41.49 -26.42
C ILE A 675 -13.05 -42.35 -27.04
N SER A 676 -13.84 -41.78 -27.94
CA SER A 676 -14.90 -42.49 -28.66
C SER A 676 -14.82 -42.23 -30.16
N GLN A 677 -15.46 -43.10 -30.93
CA GLN A 677 -15.58 -42.91 -32.36
C GLN A 677 -16.48 -41.71 -32.65
N LEU A 678 -15.92 -40.71 -33.31
CA LEU A 678 -16.69 -39.57 -33.80
C LEU A 678 -17.36 -39.94 -35.11
N ARG A 679 -18.66 -39.64 -35.20
CA ARG A 679 -19.49 -39.86 -36.40
C ARG A 679 -20.01 -38.56 -37.00
N GLU A 680 -19.77 -37.43 -36.34
CA GLU A 680 -20.16 -36.10 -36.78
C GLU A 680 -19.02 -35.41 -37.54
N GLY A 681 -19.38 -34.59 -38.52
CA GLY A 681 -18.45 -33.86 -39.37
C GLY A 681 -18.09 -32.49 -38.80
N VAL A 682 -16.88 -32.02 -39.10
CA VAL A 682 -16.39 -30.70 -38.67
C VAL A 682 -16.13 -29.77 -39.85
N LYS A 683 -16.10 -28.47 -39.55
CA LYS A 683 -15.76 -27.39 -40.47
C LYS A 683 -14.30 -27.00 -40.31
N VAL A 684 -13.62 -26.67 -41.42
CA VAL A 684 -12.23 -26.22 -41.40
C VAL A 684 -12.01 -24.97 -42.24
N ILE A 685 -10.87 -24.31 -42.01
CA ILE A 685 -10.41 -23.19 -42.84
C ILE A 685 -9.01 -23.46 -43.39
N THR A 686 -8.63 -22.75 -44.44
CA THR A 686 -7.23 -22.59 -44.82
C THR A 686 -6.58 -21.62 -43.83
N SER A 687 -5.50 -22.03 -43.17
CA SER A 687 -4.83 -21.11 -42.25
C SER A 687 -4.05 -20.03 -43.01
N THR A 688 -4.13 -18.79 -42.53
CA THR A 688 -3.26 -17.69 -42.98
C THR A 688 -1.95 -17.66 -42.19
N VAL A 689 -1.87 -18.36 -41.07
CA VAL A 689 -0.64 -18.56 -40.30
C VAL A 689 0.29 -19.48 -41.10
N PRO A 690 1.56 -19.11 -41.34
CA PRO A 690 2.47 -19.96 -42.09
C PRO A 690 2.78 -21.26 -41.34
N ILE A 691 2.86 -22.37 -42.08
CA ILE A 691 3.38 -23.64 -41.56
C ILE A 691 4.85 -23.47 -41.14
N LYS A 692 5.30 -24.28 -40.19
CA LYS A 692 6.72 -24.36 -39.81
C LYS A 692 7.58 -24.70 -41.04
N PRO A 693 8.83 -24.22 -41.09
CA PRO A 693 9.81 -24.73 -42.05
C PRO A 693 9.90 -26.26 -41.99
N SER A 694 10.15 -26.90 -43.13
CA SER A 694 10.10 -28.37 -43.28
C SER A 694 10.96 -29.13 -42.28
N GLU A 695 12.13 -28.59 -41.90
CA GLU A 695 12.99 -29.16 -40.87
C GLU A 695 12.26 -29.33 -39.53
N PHE A 696 11.48 -28.33 -39.11
CA PHE A 696 10.68 -28.33 -37.90
C PHE A 696 9.32 -29.00 -38.07
N ALA A 697 8.70 -28.95 -39.24
CA ALA A 697 7.42 -29.61 -39.50
C ALA A 697 7.55 -31.14 -39.54
N THR A 698 8.67 -31.67 -40.04
CA THR A 698 8.91 -33.12 -40.15
C THR A 698 9.40 -33.77 -38.84
N MET A 699 9.40 -33.05 -37.72
CA MET A 699 9.72 -33.53 -36.37
C MET A 699 8.60 -33.19 -35.39
N LYS A 700 8.34 -34.07 -34.43
CA LYS A 700 7.33 -33.81 -33.39
C LYS A 700 7.96 -33.05 -32.22
N ASN A 701 8.21 -31.76 -32.41
CA ASN A 701 8.84 -30.88 -31.43
C ASN A 701 7.84 -30.08 -30.59
N VAL A 702 8.29 -29.45 -29.50
CA VAL A 702 7.43 -28.64 -28.62
C VAL A 702 7.17 -27.21 -29.12
N ASN A 703 7.75 -26.80 -30.26
CA ASN A 703 7.62 -25.44 -30.81
C ASN A 703 6.25 -25.27 -31.49
N TYR A 704 5.18 -25.22 -30.71
CA TYR A 704 3.78 -25.33 -31.17
C TYR A 704 3.08 -24.00 -31.44
N LEU A 705 3.76 -22.86 -31.30
CA LEU A 705 3.13 -21.55 -31.46
C LEU A 705 2.41 -21.37 -32.83
N PRO A 706 2.98 -21.79 -33.98
CA PRO A 706 2.25 -21.75 -35.25
C PRO A 706 0.98 -22.63 -35.23
N ASN A 707 1.04 -23.83 -34.63
CA ASN A 707 -0.11 -24.72 -34.50
C ASN A 707 -1.22 -24.09 -33.66
N VAL A 708 -0.84 -23.39 -32.57
CA VAL A 708 -1.78 -22.68 -31.69
C VAL A 708 -2.45 -21.54 -32.44
N PHE A 709 -1.71 -20.66 -33.11
CA PHE A 709 -2.29 -19.55 -33.87
C PHE A 709 -3.19 -20.02 -35.00
N SER A 710 -2.78 -21.06 -35.72
CA SER A 710 -3.56 -21.69 -36.78
C SER A 710 -4.89 -22.24 -36.24
N LYS A 711 -4.89 -22.84 -35.05
CA LYS A 711 -6.09 -23.33 -34.36
C LYS A 711 -7.00 -22.20 -33.87
N MET A 712 -6.42 -21.15 -33.26
CA MET A 712 -7.17 -19.97 -32.81
C MET A 712 -7.86 -19.26 -33.97
N GLU A 713 -7.16 -19.09 -35.10
CA GLU A 713 -7.71 -18.50 -36.32
C GLU A 713 -8.96 -19.27 -36.81
N ALA A 714 -8.93 -20.60 -36.72
CA ALA A 714 -10.09 -21.43 -37.06
C ALA A 714 -11.27 -21.18 -36.11
N GLU A 715 -11.01 -21.14 -34.81
CA GLU A 715 -12.04 -20.91 -33.79
C GLU A 715 -12.69 -19.53 -33.93
N GLU A 716 -11.91 -18.49 -34.20
CA GLU A 716 -12.41 -17.13 -34.49
C GLU A 716 -13.34 -17.08 -35.71
N LYS A 717 -13.08 -17.95 -36.70
CA LYS A 717 -13.93 -18.08 -37.89
C LYS A 717 -15.05 -19.11 -37.73
N GLY A 718 -15.28 -19.63 -36.52
CA GLY A 718 -16.33 -20.60 -36.21
C GLY A 718 -16.09 -22.00 -36.77
N ALA A 719 -14.84 -22.33 -37.10
CA ALA A 719 -14.42 -23.65 -37.56
C ALA A 719 -13.78 -24.48 -36.45
N TYR A 720 -13.76 -25.80 -36.62
CA TYR A 720 -13.14 -26.72 -35.66
C TYR A 720 -11.62 -26.62 -35.66
N SER A 721 -11.00 -26.49 -36.82
CA SER A 721 -9.54 -26.42 -36.99
C SER A 721 -9.22 -25.88 -38.38
N SER A 722 -7.94 -25.66 -38.65
CA SER A 722 -7.45 -25.23 -39.95
C SER A 722 -6.57 -26.29 -40.62
N ILE A 723 -6.37 -26.14 -41.93
CA ILE A 723 -5.43 -26.91 -42.73
C ILE A 723 -4.40 -25.95 -43.32
N TRP A 724 -3.13 -26.33 -43.26
CA TRP A 724 -2.07 -25.59 -43.94
C TRP A 724 -1.92 -25.98 -45.40
N VAL A 725 -1.48 -24.99 -46.17
CA VAL A 725 -0.98 -25.15 -47.53
C VAL A 725 0.48 -24.70 -47.51
N ASP A 726 1.35 -25.46 -48.18
CA ASP A 726 2.76 -25.13 -48.27
C ASP A 726 3.02 -23.96 -49.24
N ASP A 727 4.28 -23.54 -49.29
CA ASP A 727 4.77 -22.45 -50.14
C ASP A 727 4.59 -22.70 -51.65
N GLN A 728 4.28 -23.94 -52.05
CA GLN A 728 4.05 -24.36 -53.43
C GLN A 728 2.56 -24.54 -53.76
N GLY A 729 1.66 -24.26 -52.81
CA GLY A 729 0.21 -24.39 -53.01
C GLY A 729 -0.32 -25.81 -52.82
N TYR A 730 0.49 -26.73 -52.27
CA TYR A 730 0.08 -28.09 -51.94
C TYR A 730 -0.43 -28.17 -50.51
N VAL A 731 -1.46 -28.99 -50.30
CA VAL A 731 -2.01 -29.23 -48.96
C VAL A 731 -0.97 -29.95 -48.10
N ALA A 732 -0.74 -29.41 -46.90
CA ALA A 732 0.19 -29.93 -45.91
C ALA A 732 -0.57 -30.76 -44.85
N GLU A 733 -0.69 -30.25 -43.63
CA GLU A 733 -1.41 -30.91 -42.52
C GLU A 733 -2.21 -29.90 -41.69
N GLY A 734 -3.04 -30.39 -40.77
CA GLY A 734 -3.66 -29.56 -39.74
C GLY A 734 -2.72 -29.33 -38.54
N PRO A 735 -3.09 -28.47 -37.59
CA PRO A 735 -2.23 -28.11 -36.45
C PRO A 735 -1.92 -29.32 -35.54
N ASN A 736 -2.75 -30.36 -35.51
CA ASN A 736 -2.54 -31.53 -34.64
C ASN A 736 -2.82 -32.86 -35.33
N ALA A 737 -3.03 -32.87 -36.65
CA ALA A 737 -3.50 -34.04 -37.39
C ALA A 737 -3.03 -33.99 -38.85
N ASN A 738 -2.75 -35.16 -39.42
CA ASN A 738 -2.64 -35.27 -40.87
C ASN A 738 -4.03 -35.20 -41.50
N VAL A 739 -4.08 -34.96 -42.80
CA VAL A 739 -5.33 -34.91 -43.58
C VAL A 739 -5.31 -36.01 -44.64
N ALA A 740 -6.49 -36.51 -45.00
CA ALA A 740 -6.67 -37.47 -46.08
C ALA A 740 -7.95 -37.16 -46.86
N PHE A 741 -7.95 -37.53 -48.13
CA PHE A 741 -8.98 -37.14 -49.09
C PHE A 741 -9.44 -38.35 -49.88
N ILE A 742 -10.73 -38.40 -50.23
CA ILE A 742 -11.28 -39.39 -51.15
C ILE A 742 -11.68 -38.67 -52.43
N SER A 743 -11.03 -39.01 -53.54
CA SER A 743 -11.32 -38.41 -54.85
C SER A 743 -12.69 -38.88 -55.37
N LYS A 744 -13.22 -38.18 -56.38
CA LYS A 744 -14.44 -38.61 -57.10
C LYS A 744 -14.33 -40.00 -57.75
N ASN A 745 -13.09 -40.46 -57.98
CA ASN A 745 -12.80 -41.81 -58.48
C ASN A 745 -12.58 -42.83 -57.36
N LYS A 746 -12.98 -42.49 -56.12
CA LYS A 746 -12.83 -43.31 -54.90
C LYS A 746 -11.37 -43.69 -54.59
N GLU A 747 -10.43 -42.79 -54.87
CA GLU A 747 -9.01 -42.98 -54.50
C GLU A 747 -8.77 -42.29 -53.16
N LEU A 748 -8.23 -43.03 -52.18
CA LEU A 748 -7.80 -42.47 -50.90
C LEU A 748 -6.40 -41.88 -51.06
N VAL A 749 -6.29 -40.58 -50.89
CA VAL A 749 -5.06 -39.81 -51.15
C VAL A 749 -4.59 -39.15 -49.86
N PHE A 750 -3.31 -39.34 -49.54
CA PHE A 750 -2.61 -38.64 -48.47
C PHE A 750 -1.61 -37.63 -49.04
N PRO A 751 -1.43 -36.46 -48.42
CA PRO A 751 -0.29 -35.60 -48.70
C PRO A 751 1.05 -36.34 -48.46
N LEU A 752 2.08 -35.98 -49.23
CA LEU A 752 3.43 -36.49 -49.00
C LEU A 752 3.99 -35.96 -47.67
N SER A 753 4.78 -36.80 -46.99
CA SER A 753 5.36 -36.51 -45.67
C SER A 753 6.80 -35.99 -45.72
N ASP A 754 7.21 -35.44 -46.86
CA ASP A 754 8.52 -34.83 -47.10
C ASP A 754 8.64 -33.44 -46.44
N LYS A 755 7.53 -32.70 -46.33
CA LYS A 755 7.46 -31.38 -45.67
C LYS A 755 6.62 -31.34 -44.39
N ILE A 756 5.97 -32.44 -44.00
CA ILE A 756 5.08 -32.51 -42.83
C ILE A 756 5.42 -33.68 -41.92
N LEU A 757 4.79 -33.74 -40.74
CA LEU A 757 5.03 -34.84 -39.82
C LEU A 757 4.48 -36.17 -40.37
N SER A 758 5.34 -37.18 -40.41
CA SER A 758 4.95 -38.54 -40.76
C SER A 758 4.11 -39.17 -39.61
N GLY A 759 2.79 -39.15 -39.73
CA GLY A 759 1.86 -39.62 -38.69
C GLY A 759 1.82 -41.14 -38.56
N CYS A 760 1.95 -41.66 -37.32
CA CYS A 760 1.80 -43.10 -37.04
C CYS A 760 0.41 -43.61 -37.44
N THR A 761 -0.64 -42.88 -37.05
CA THR A 761 -2.03 -43.23 -37.38
C THR A 761 -2.31 -43.16 -38.88
N SER A 762 -1.77 -42.17 -39.59
CA SER A 762 -1.90 -42.07 -41.05
C SER A 762 -1.21 -43.24 -41.75
N LYS A 763 0.01 -43.60 -41.34
CA LYS A 763 0.71 -44.79 -41.84
C LYS A 763 -0.08 -46.07 -41.58
N ARG A 764 -0.68 -46.19 -40.39
CA ARG A 764 -1.49 -47.35 -40.05
C ARG A 764 -2.74 -47.43 -40.93
N LEU A 765 -3.42 -46.30 -41.15
CA LEU A 765 -4.57 -46.22 -42.04
C LEU A 765 -4.22 -46.62 -43.47
N GLN A 766 -3.06 -46.19 -43.99
CA GLN A 766 -2.58 -46.61 -45.33
C GLN A 766 -2.36 -48.12 -45.45
N LEU A 767 -2.02 -48.80 -44.35
CA LEU A 767 -1.87 -50.26 -44.31
C LEU A 767 -3.22 -51.00 -44.17
N LEU A 768 -4.25 -50.35 -43.61
CA LEU A 768 -5.57 -50.95 -43.39
C LEU A 768 -6.53 -50.67 -44.54
N ALA A 769 -6.45 -49.50 -45.16
CA ALA A 769 -7.32 -49.06 -46.26
C ALA A 769 -7.34 -49.99 -47.50
N PRO A 770 -6.28 -50.73 -47.86
CA PRO A 770 -6.34 -51.73 -48.94
C PRO A 770 -7.43 -52.78 -48.76
N LYS A 771 -7.87 -53.08 -47.52
CA LYS A 771 -9.04 -53.95 -47.27
C LYS A 771 -10.33 -53.41 -47.88
N LEU A 772 -10.48 -52.09 -48.00
CA LEU A 772 -11.62 -51.47 -48.69
C LEU A 772 -11.46 -51.50 -50.22
N VAL A 773 -10.22 -51.56 -50.72
CA VAL A 773 -9.95 -51.78 -52.15
C VAL A 773 -10.34 -53.19 -52.55
N GLU A 774 -9.97 -54.19 -51.75
CA GLU A 774 -10.37 -55.59 -51.94
C GLU A 774 -11.90 -55.78 -51.91
N LYS A 775 -12.60 -55.00 -51.09
CA LYS A 775 -14.07 -54.95 -51.02
C LYS A 775 -14.72 -54.14 -52.15
N GLY A 776 -13.95 -53.55 -53.06
CA GLY A 776 -14.45 -52.71 -54.16
C GLY A 776 -15.04 -51.36 -53.72
N LEU A 777 -14.85 -50.96 -52.46
CA LEU A 777 -15.35 -49.69 -51.92
C LEU A 777 -14.40 -48.54 -52.25
N LEU A 778 -13.09 -48.77 -52.21
CA LEU A 778 -12.05 -47.86 -52.70
C LEU A 778 -11.43 -48.40 -53.99
N ARG A 779 -10.91 -47.49 -54.84
CA ARG A 779 -10.19 -47.86 -56.06
C ARG A 779 -8.70 -48.09 -55.80
N SER A 780 -8.08 -47.22 -55.01
CA SER A 780 -6.66 -47.28 -54.68
C SER A 780 -6.35 -46.44 -53.43
N VAL A 781 -5.16 -46.66 -52.87
CA VAL A 781 -4.60 -45.86 -51.77
C VAL A 781 -3.24 -45.34 -52.22
N CYS A 782 -3.00 -44.03 -52.15
CA CYS A 782 -1.73 -43.45 -52.56
C CYS A 782 -1.34 -42.22 -51.74
N SER A 783 -0.06 -41.85 -51.80
CA SER A 783 0.45 -40.58 -51.27
C SER A 783 1.03 -39.76 -52.41
N ARG A 784 0.66 -38.48 -52.52
CA ARG A 784 1.17 -37.54 -53.54
C ARG A 784 0.93 -36.10 -53.10
N HIS A 785 1.56 -35.15 -53.80
CA HIS A 785 1.18 -33.75 -53.66
C HIS A 785 -0.25 -33.52 -54.18
N ILE A 786 -1.05 -32.78 -53.42
CA ILE A 786 -2.45 -32.46 -53.74
C ILE A 786 -2.59 -30.95 -53.66
N THR A 787 -3.09 -30.33 -54.73
CA THR A 787 -3.32 -28.87 -54.72
C THR A 787 -4.54 -28.52 -53.87
N LEU A 788 -4.60 -27.31 -53.33
CA LEU A 788 -5.78 -26.84 -52.58
C LEU A 788 -7.09 -27.01 -53.36
N LYS A 789 -7.07 -26.67 -54.66
CA LYS A 789 -8.23 -26.81 -55.55
C LYS A 789 -8.68 -28.27 -55.69
N GLU A 790 -7.73 -29.19 -55.83
CA GLU A 790 -8.03 -30.61 -55.92
C GLU A 790 -8.60 -31.14 -54.60
N ALA A 791 -7.99 -30.78 -53.47
CA ALA A 791 -8.43 -31.21 -52.15
C ALA A 791 -9.86 -30.76 -51.85
N LYS A 792 -10.22 -29.51 -52.14
CA LYS A 792 -11.59 -29.00 -51.98
C LYS A 792 -12.63 -29.66 -52.89
N ASN A 793 -12.22 -30.22 -54.02
CA ASN A 793 -13.09 -30.93 -54.96
C ASN A 793 -13.19 -32.44 -54.65
N SER A 794 -12.70 -32.89 -53.50
CA SER A 794 -12.80 -34.27 -53.04
C SER A 794 -14.26 -34.64 -52.72
N SER A 795 -14.59 -35.92 -52.87
CA SER A 795 -15.89 -36.45 -52.46
C SER A 795 -16.03 -36.51 -50.94
N GLU A 796 -14.95 -36.86 -50.24
CA GLU A 796 -14.93 -36.92 -48.78
C GLU A 796 -13.55 -36.51 -48.25
N MET A 797 -13.49 -36.08 -46.99
CA MET A 797 -12.26 -35.60 -46.36
C MET A 797 -12.25 -35.93 -44.87
N MET A 798 -11.06 -36.12 -44.31
CA MET A 798 -10.90 -36.38 -42.88
C MET A 798 -9.57 -35.87 -42.32
N TYR A 799 -9.58 -35.54 -41.02
CA TYR A 799 -8.37 -35.55 -40.22
C TYR A 799 -8.04 -36.97 -39.76
N VAL A 800 -6.74 -37.26 -39.65
CA VAL A 800 -6.19 -38.52 -39.17
C VAL A 800 -5.19 -38.24 -38.05
N SER A 801 -5.50 -38.65 -36.81
CA SER A 801 -4.66 -38.36 -35.64
C SER A 801 -4.76 -39.45 -34.57
N SER A 802 -3.80 -39.55 -33.65
CA SER A 802 -3.76 -40.66 -32.70
C SER A 802 -4.84 -40.61 -31.62
N LEU A 803 -5.38 -39.43 -31.28
CA LEU A 803 -6.44 -39.30 -30.27
C LEU A 803 -7.82 -39.09 -30.89
N LEU A 804 -7.88 -38.65 -32.15
CA LEU A 804 -9.07 -38.62 -32.98
C LEU A 804 -8.72 -39.38 -34.27
N PRO A 805 -8.81 -40.73 -34.25
CA PRO A 805 -8.31 -41.60 -35.33
C PRO A 805 -8.75 -41.16 -36.71
N ILE A 806 -10.05 -40.94 -36.88
CA ILE A 806 -10.68 -40.37 -38.07
C ILE A 806 -11.70 -39.34 -37.59
N LEU A 807 -11.58 -38.11 -38.08
CA LEU A 807 -12.55 -37.04 -37.85
C LEU A 807 -13.01 -36.51 -39.21
N PRO A 808 -14.27 -36.76 -39.62
CA PRO A 808 -14.78 -36.31 -40.92
C PRO A 808 -14.79 -34.79 -41.05
N ILE A 809 -14.46 -34.28 -42.24
CA ILE A 809 -14.51 -32.86 -42.59
C ILE A 809 -15.58 -32.68 -43.66
N ILE A 810 -16.57 -31.83 -43.39
CA ILE A 810 -17.75 -31.61 -44.23
C ILE A 810 -17.77 -30.25 -44.91
N GLU A 811 -16.91 -29.33 -44.48
CA GLU A 811 -16.83 -27.96 -45.00
C GLU A 811 -15.40 -27.44 -44.88
N TRP A 812 -14.87 -26.80 -45.93
CA TRP A 812 -13.58 -26.10 -45.93
C TRP A 812 -13.73 -24.70 -46.54
N ASP A 813 -13.43 -23.64 -45.77
CA ASP A 813 -13.56 -22.23 -46.17
C ASP A 813 -14.98 -21.87 -46.63
N LYS A 814 -15.99 -22.39 -45.92
CA LYS A 814 -17.41 -22.21 -46.23
C LYS A 814 -17.86 -22.88 -47.55
N GLU A 815 -17.03 -23.73 -48.14
CA GLU A 815 -17.39 -24.61 -49.25
C GLU A 815 -17.63 -26.03 -48.74
N HIS A 816 -18.73 -26.66 -49.14
CA HIS A 816 -19.02 -28.05 -48.76
C HIS A 816 -18.04 -29.01 -49.42
N ILE A 817 -17.59 -30.00 -48.65
CA ILE A 817 -16.91 -31.17 -49.19
C ILE A 817 -17.98 -32.19 -49.58
N GLY A 818 -17.95 -32.67 -50.83
CA GLY A 818 -18.99 -33.55 -51.35
C GLY A 818 -20.37 -32.90 -51.32
N ASP A 819 -21.30 -33.52 -50.59
CA ASP A 819 -22.67 -33.04 -50.36
C ASP A 819 -22.84 -32.27 -49.03
N GLY A 820 -21.74 -32.02 -48.31
CA GLY A 820 -21.75 -31.38 -47.00
C GLY A 820 -22.14 -32.32 -45.85
N MET A 821 -22.28 -33.62 -46.12
CA MET A 821 -22.56 -34.66 -45.13
C MET A 821 -21.33 -35.52 -44.87
N VAL A 822 -21.36 -36.28 -43.76
CA VAL A 822 -20.30 -37.24 -43.44
C VAL A 822 -20.36 -38.39 -44.44
N GLY A 823 -19.27 -38.58 -45.18
CA GLY A 823 -19.21 -39.59 -46.23
C GLY A 823 -19.08 -41.04 -45.73
N GLU A 824 -19.67 -41.96 -46.48
CA GLU A 824 -19.74 -43.38 -46.13
C GLU A 824 -18.35 -44.05 -46.13
N LEU A 825 -17.46 -43.68 -47.05
CA LEU A 825 -16.13 -44.28 -47.13
C LEU A 825 -15.23 -43.82 -45.97
N THR A 826 -15.38 -42.56 -45.54
CA THR A 826 -14.72 -42.00 -44.36
C THR A 826 -15.19 -42.75 -43.11
N MET A 827 -16.47 -43.09 -43.01
CA MET A 827 -16.98 -43.91 -41.92
C MET A 827 -16.50 -45.36 -41.99
N ALA A 828 -16.41 -45.96 -43.17
CA ALA A 828 -15.83 -47.30 -43.33
C ALA A 828 -14.34 -47.34 -42.92
N LEU A 829 -13.58 -46.28 -43.23
CA LEU A 829 -12.19 -46.11 -42.77
C LEU A 829 -12.13 -45.91 -41.25
N SER A 830 -13.07 -45.14 -40.68
CA SER A 830 -13.22 -44.96 -39.23
C SER A 830 -13.48 -46.30 -38.53
N ASP A 831 -14.42 -47.09 -39.02
CA ASP A 831 -14.75 -48.41 -38.48
C ASP A 831 -13.54 -49.36 -38.52
N LEU A 832 -12.79 -49.39 -39.63
CA LEU A 832 -11.55 -50.18 -39.74
C LEU A 832 -10.49 -49.77 -38.71
N MET A 833 -10.29 -48.47 -38.51
CA MET A 833 -9.33 -47.97 -37.51
C MET A 833 -9.78 -48.32 -36.09
N TRP A 834 -11.08 -48.20 -35.79
CA TRP A 834 -11.61 -48.52 -34.47
C TRP A 834 -11.56 -50.00 -34.14
N GLU A 835 -11.81 -50.87 -35.13
CA GLU A 835 -11.61 -52.30 -35.01
C GLU A 835 -10.14 -52.63 -34.68
N ASP A 836 -9.19 -51.99 -35.37
CA ASP A 836 -7.76 -52.21 -35.13
C ASP A 836 -7.31 -51.72 -33.74
N ILE A 837 -7.84 -50.58 -33.27
CA ILE A 837 -7.54 -50.02 -31.95
C ILE A 837 -8.11 -50.89 -30.83
N THR A 838 -9.33 -51.39 -30.97
CA THR A 838 -10.05 -52.10 -29.90
C THR A 838 -9.83 -53.60 -29.89
N SER A 839 -9.56 -54.20 -31.04
CA SER A 839 -9.52 -55.66 -31.26
C SER A 839 -8.35 -56.11 -32.16
N GLY A 840 -7.42 -55.21 -32.51
CA GLY A 840 -6.23 -55.54 -33.30
C GLY A 840 -5.28 -56.52 -32.60
N PRO A 841 -4.21 -56.97 -33.30
CA PRO A 841 -3.30 -58.00 -32.81
C PRO A 841 -2.50 -57.55 -31.57
N GLU A 842 -2.12 -58.50 -30.72
CA GLU A 842 -1.31 -58.25 -29.50
C GLU A 842 0.04 -57.58 -29.79
N THR A 843 0.60 -57.79 -30.99
CA THR A 843 1.81 -57.11 -31.45
C THR A 843 1.65 -55.60 -31.58
N ARG A 844 0.41 -55.10 -31.63
CA ARG A 844 0.06 -53.68 -31.67
C ARG A 844 -0.62 -53.19 -30.40
N ARG A 845 -1.30 -54.08 -29.68
CA ARG A 845 -1.99 -53.77 -28.42
C ARG A 845 -1.21 -54.39 -27.27
N ILE A 846 -0.32 -53.60 -26.67
CA ILE A 846 0.49 -54.04 -25.54
C ILE A 846 -0.37 -54.03 -24.28
N SER A 847 -0.61 -55.21 -23.71
CA SER A 847 -1.36 -55.35 -22.45
C SER A 847 -0.63 -54.65 -21.29
N ILE A 848 -1.36 -53.90 -20.47
CA ILE A 848 -0.85 -53.22 -19.28
C ILE A 848 -1.12 -54.10 -18.04
N PRO A 849 -0.09 -54.45 -17.25
CA PRO A 849 -0.26 -55.27 -16.05
C PRO A 849 -0.73 -54.39 -14.87
N TYR A 850 -2.04 -54.23 -14.69
CA TYR A 850 -2.61 -53.41 -13.60
C TYR A 850 -2.48 -54.03 -12.20
N ASP A 851 -2.21 -55.33 -12.11
CA ASP A 851 -2.23 -56.11 -10.86
C ASP A 851 -0.83 -56.30 -10.23
N LEU A 852 0.16 -55.48 -10.61
CA LEU A 852 1.46 -55.50 -9.94
C LEU A 852 1.31 -54.83 -8.56
N GLU A 853 1.36 -55.64 -7.49
CA GLU A 853 1.47 -55.19 -6.10
C GLU A 853 2.72 -54.30 -5.90
N GLU A 854 2.61 -53.34 -4.98
CA GLU A 854 3.49 -52.19 -4.70
C GLU A 854 5.01 -52.40 -4.85
#